data_AF-A0A3T0HV59-F1
#
_entry.id   AF-A0A3T0HV59-F1
#
_cell.length_a   1.000
_cell.length_b   1.000
_cell.length_c   1.000
_cell.angle_alpha   90.00
_cell.angle_beta   90.00
_cell.angle_gamma   90.00
#
_symmetry.space_group_name_H-M   'P 1'
#
loop_
_entity.id
_entity.type
_entity.pdbx_description
1 polymer ?
#
loop_
_entity_poly.entity_id
_entity_poly.type
_entity_poly.pdbx_seq_one_letter_code
_entity_poly.pdbx_strand_id
1 'polypeptide(L)'
;MTPSKNVRLTLNLNDVSQRLATQERIRASAEKKKAATETLDEAWARILEMKNSDADQAKLFEVKNGMAAGLIGRDPASVSKKLSKAEALRMWRQLHAQQREETLRRMVEETPANYELITTERQFQSLLADLANEPIIAVDTETTGVDVYTDVIVGMSFTLPKADKHVYIPVAHDTPVQLSRDYVLDGLAQVLNDESIGKVLHNAIFDIAMFRRHGSDIKGVVWDTMIAMHLLNENEPSFKLKDLAPKYLGVESDTFDTLFGKDAQFKEVPLDIALVYAAKDTDLTWRLYEFQRRHMEKMPTILEYYQTVEVPLLYVIVDLEANGYILDLEFAKEYGEQLRKRAKELSAKLIAALTPFHTGDETLNLNSTQQMRPALSKAIGKELPNMDAKKTLKPLKGEFEIVADLLEYKNITKLSGTYIDALPLKQNPTTKRWHSRFNPMGTVTGRFSSGKDEEDTTGLGFNAQNQPQEARPMFVAPPGKVLVGADFKAQEIRCVAYLSEEPVLINAFLEERDPYAMMASNFYKRPYEEVYKNADGSDTKERKQMKVVWLATLYGMSKYSLAEMLGVDVKAAVQFQKELFESMPKLNAWIEGNKKFVEKYGFVWTDKEARKRRLPDGKLKLKGWSDPNFSKKNRALRQGTNARVQGSSSIQTKVTMLRAHEYCKNKQGWSLWATVHDELIFEVPDGFTPDEAQDIRNIMLNSYRWGDVVPNGTDIEVMRRWGEGVPVSEWFKTKGETK
;
A
#
# COMPACT_ATOMS: atom_id res chain seq x y z
N MET A 1 15.70 -32.14 -0.75
CA MET A 1 15.10 -32.27 0.59
C MET A 1 16.23 -32.33 1.61
N THR A 2 16.51 -31.20 2.24
CA THR A 2 17.50 -31.07 3.32
C THR A 2 16.68 -30.73 4.57
N PRO A 3 16.83 -31.43 5.69
CA PRO A 3 15.96 -31.19 6.84
C PRO A 3 16.32 -29.84 7.46
N SER A 4 15.33 -28.93 7.50
CA SER A 4 15.36 -27.73 8.33
C SER A 4 15.68 -28.15 9.77
N LYS A 5 16.73 -27.58 10.35
CA LYS A 5 16.97 -27.69 11.79
C LYS A 5 15.96 -26.78 12.49
N ASN A 6 14.79 -27.33 12.81
CA ASN A 6 13.83 -26.69 13.70
C ASN A 6 14.48 -26.47 15.07
N VAL A 7 14.68 -25.21 15.43
CA VAL A 7 15.00 -24.80 16.80
C VAL A 7 13.66 -24.80 17.55
N ARG A 8 13.34 -25.89 18.25
CA ARG A 8 12.19 -25.90 19.18
C ARG A 8 12.47 -24.88 20.29
N LEU A 9 11.66 -23.82 20.35
CA LEU A 9 11.63 -22.85 21.44
C LEU A 9 10.98 -23.48 22.69
N THR A 10 11.69 -24.38 23.37
CA THR A 10 11.29 -24.80 24.72
C THR A 10 11.86 -23.81 25.73
N LEU A 11 11.13 -22.73 26.00
CA LEU A 11 11.37 -21.87 27.16
C LEU A 11 10.90 -22.63 28.40
N ASN A 12 11.84 -23.21 29.13
CA ASN A 12 11.57 -23.79 30.44
C ASN A 12 11.99 -22.74 31.48
N LEU A 13 11.04 -21.87 31.87
CA LEU A 13 11.26 -20.64 32.65
C LEU A 13 11.81 -20.85 34.08
N ASN A 14 12.09 -22.10 34.48
CA ASN A 14 12.66 -22.46 35.78
C ASN A 14 14.16 -22.72 35.78
N ASP A 15 14.89 -22.53 34.66
CA ASP A 15 16.28 -22.97 34.60
C ASP A 15 17.30 -21.93 35.12
N VAL A 16 17.40 -21.82 36.45
CA VAL A 16 18.49 -21.11 37.17
C VAL A 16 19.88 -21.62 36.73
N SER A 17 19.97 -22.82 36.15
CA SER A 17 21.22 -23.44 35.67
C SER A 17 21.90 -22.63 34.56
N GLN A 18 21.18 -22.01 33.63
CA GLN A 18 21.81 -21.27 32.53
C GLN A 18 22.51 -19.98 32.99
N ARG A 19 21.93 -19.27 33.96
CA ARG A 19 22.57 -18.09 34.58
C ARG A 19 23.80 -18.51 35.40
N LEU A 20 23.71 -19.61 36.14
CA LEU A 20 24.86 -20.17 36.86
C LEU A 20 25.96 -20.63 35.91
N ALA A 21 25.63 -21.32 34.82
CA ALA A 21 26.58 -21.74 33.80
C ALA A 21 27.26 -20.54 33.11
N THR A 22 26.54 -19.43 32.90
CA THR A 22 27.11 -18.20 32.35
C THR A 22 28.05 -17.51 33.35
N GLN A 23 27.66 -17.43 34.62
CA GLN A 23 28.54 -16.92 35.68
C GLN A 23 29.78 -17.80 35.93
N GLU A 24 29.64 -19.12 35.81
CA GLU A 24 30.74 -20.08 35.86
C GLU A 24 31.68 -19.94 34.66
N ARG A 25 31.16 -19.71 33.44
CA ARG A 25 31.97 -19.40 32.25
C ARG A 25 32.78 -18.10 32.44
N ILE A 26 32.17 -17.08 33.03
CA ILE A 26 32.83 -15.79 33.33
C ILE A 26 33.95 -16.00 34.37
N ARG A 27 33.69 -16.76 35.45
CA ARG A 27 34.71 -17.08 36.48
C ARG A 27 35.83 -17.97 35.93
N ALA A 28 35.52 -19.03 35.19
CA ALA A 28 36.50 -19.93 34.59
C ALA A 28 37.38 -19.25 33.53
N SER A 29 36.86 -18.25 32.81
CA SER A 29 37.63 -17.43 31.88
C SER A 29 38.64 -16.52 32.60
N ALA A 30 38.38 -16.13 33.84
CA ALA A 30 39.30 -15.31 34.64
C ALA A 30 40.47 -16.14 35.22
N GLU A 31 40.26 -17.44 35.47
CA GLU A 31 41.25 -18.32 36.13
C GLU A 31 42.30 -18.93 35.18
N LYS A 32 42.08 -18.94 33.86
CA LYS A 32 43.06 -19.48 32.87
C LYS A 32 43.85 -18.39 32.13
N LYS A 33 44.71 -17.66 32.86
CA LYS A 33 45.73 -16.77 32.27
C LYS A 33 47.07 -17.50 32.09
N LYS A 34 47.26 -18.17 30.95
CA LYS A 34 48.54 -18.33 30.21
C LYS A 34 48.35 -19.30 29.04
N ALA A 35 48.05 -18.77 27.85
CA ALA A 35 48.36 -19.34 26.52
C ALA A 35 47.77 -18.53 25.34
N ALA A 36 47.59 -17.20 25.46
CA ALA A 36 47.27 -16.34 24.31
C ALA A 36 48.32 -15.21 24.26
N THR A 37 49.09 -15.14 23.17
CA THR A 37 50.13 -14.12 22.94
C THR A 37 49.56 -12.72 22.64
N GLU A 38 48.24 -12.61 22.49
CA GLU A 38 47.51 -11.38 22.17
C GLU A 38 46.53 -11.07 23.31
N THR A 39 46.51 -9.83 23.80
CA THR A 39 45.54 -9.37 24.81
C THR A 39 44.14 -9.23 24.22
N LEU A 40 43.10 -9.20 25.06
CA LEU A 40 41.73 -9.03 24.56
C LEU A 40 41.53 -7.68 23.86
N ASP A 41 42.18 -6.63 24.34
CA ASP A 41 42.15 -5.29 23.74
C ASP A 41 42.85 -5.26 22.38
N GLU A 42 44.01 -5.91 22.26
CA GLU A 42 44.72 -6.10 20.98
C GLU A 42 43.87 -6.91 20.00
N ALA A 43 43.19 -7.97 20.46
CA ALA A 43 42.30 -8.76 19.63
C ALA A 43 41.10 -7.94 19.12
N TRP A 44 40.51 -7.08 19.95
CA TRP A 44 39.43 -6.18 19.53
C TRP A 44 39.89 -5.10 18.58
N ALA A 45 41.06 -4.49 18.81
CA ALA A 45 41.65 -3.53 17.88
C ALA A 45 41.83 -4.15 16.49
N ARG A 46 42.46 -5.34 16.44
CA ARG A 46 42.64 -6.10 15.19
C ARG A 46 41.32 -6.44 14.51
N ILE A 47 40.30 -6.90 15.25
CA ILE A 47 39.01 -7.30 14.67
C ILE A 47 38.23 -6.10 14.11
N LEU A 48 38.28 -4.94 14.80
CA LEU A 48 37.57 -3.73 14.38
C LEU A 48 38.27 -3.03 13.21
N GLU A 49 39.59 -3.16 13.07
CA GLU A 49 40.38 -2.68 11.92
C GLU A 49 40.23 -3.56 10.66
N MET A 50 39.66 -4.77 10.77
CA MET A 50 39.33 -5.58 9.60
C MET A 50 38.29 -4.88 8.72
N LYS A 51 38.29 -5.22 7.41
CA LYS A 51 37.22 -4.81 6.50
C LYS A 51 35.89 -5.46 6.95
N ASN A 52 35.08 -4.69 7.66
CA ASN A 52 33.76 -5.06 8.15
C ASN A 52 32.68 -4.29 7.38
N SER A 53 31.50 -4.89 7.24
CA SER A 53 30.31 -4.11 6.88
C SER A 53 29.89 -3.28 8.09
N ASP A 54 29.18 -2.18 7.87
CA ASP A 54 28.65 -1.33 8.95
C ASP A 54 27.80 -2.15 9.93
N ALA A 55 27.01 -3.10 9.40
CA ALA A 55 26.20 -4.01 10.20
C ALA A 55 27.03 -4.98 11.07
N ASP A 56 28.12 -5.54 10.53
CA ASP A 56 29.02 -6.38 11.33
C ASP A 56 29.75 -5.55 12.37
N GLN A 57 30.13 -4.32 12.03
CA GLN A 57 30.84 -3.42 12.92
C GLN A 57 29.98 -3.05 14.13
N ALA A 58 28.70 -2.73 13.94
CA ALA A 58 27.75 -2.51 15.03
C ALA A 58 27.65 -3.72 15.98
N LYS A 59 27.47 -4.93 15.42
CA LYS A 59 27.39 -6.18 16.21
C LYS A 59 28.64 -6.44 17.03
N LEU A 60 29.82 -6.17 16.46
CA LEU A 60 31.10 -6.34 17.13
C LEU A 60 31.26 -5.36 18.30
N PHE A 61 30.82 -4.10 18.15
CA PHE A 61 30.80 -3.14 19.25
C PHE A 61 29.87 -3.57 20.39
N GLU A 62 28.67 -4.08 20.08
CA GLU A 62 27.74 -4.59 21.09
C GLU A 62 28.35 -5.75 21.90
N VAL A 63 29.02 -6.69 21.25
CA VAL A 63 29.70 -7.80 21.95
C VAL A 63 30.85 -7.29 22.80
N LYS A 64 31.66 -6.36 22.29
CA LYS A 64 32.77 -5.77 23.06
C LYS A 64 32.24 -5.10 24.34
N ASN A 65 31.17 -4.32 24.22
CA ASN A 65 30.53 -3.66 25.35
C ASN A 65 29.89 -4.67 26.32
N GLY A 66 29.20 -5.69 25.79
CA GLY A 66 28.62 -6.77 26.58
C GLY A 66 29.67 -7.58 27.36
N MET A 67 30.84 -7.82 26.77
CA MET A 67 31.96 -8.45 27.46
C MET A 67 32.52 -7.54 28.57
N ALA A 68 32.69 -6.25 28.30
CA ALA A 68 33.16 -5.28 29.30
C ALA A 68 32.18 -5.13 30.48
N ALA A 69 30.88 -5.21 30.20
CA ALA A 69 29.80 -5.20 31.21
C ALA A 69 29.61 -6.55 31.93
N GLY A 70 30.37 -7.60 31.57
CA GLY A 70 30.26 -8.93 32.15
C GLY A 70 28.98 -9.69 31.77
N LEU A 71 28.26 -9.25 30.72
CA LEU A 71 27.02 -9.89 30.25
C LEU A 71 27.28 -11.14 29.41
N ILE A 72 28.44 -11.21 28.75
CA ILE A 72 28.84 -12.36 27.93
C ILE A 72 30.33 -12.66 28.05
N GLY A 73 30.68 -13.96 28.12
CA GLY A 73 32.05 -14.45 28.18
C GLY A 73 32.40 -15.38 27.01
N ARG A 74 33.71 -15.60 26.78
CA ARG A 74 34.18 -16.60 25.81
C ARG A 74 33.94 -18.02 26.32
N ASP A 75 33.79 -18.97 25.42
CA ASP A 75 33.68 -20.40 25.76
C ASP A 75 34.99 -20.86 26.43
N PRO A 76 34.96 -21.51 27.62
CA PRO A 76 36.14 -22.03 28.29
C PRO A 76 37.07 -22.87 27.40
N ALA A 77 36.53 -23.57 26.39
CA ALA A 77 37.30 -24.35 25.43
C ALA A 77 37.99 -23.50 24.33
N SER A 78 37.55 -22.25 24.12
CA SER A 78 38.13 -21.30 23.15
C SER A 78 39.04 -20.24 23.78
N VAL A 79 39.07 -20.10 25.11
CA VAL A 79 39.91 -19.12 25.83
C VAL A 79 41.41 -19.27 25.52
N SER A 80 41.88 -20.49 25.24
CA SER A 80 43.27 -20.77 24.84
C SER A 80 43.60 -20.40 23.39
N LYS A 81 42.62 -19.93 22.59
CA LYS A 81 42.79 -19.52 21.18
C LYS A 81 42.60 -18.00 21.04
N LYS A 82 43.17 -17.42 19.97
CA LYS A 82 42.94 -16.00 19.62
C LYS A 82 41.46 -15.74 19.33
N LEU A 83 40.92 -14.63 19.84
CA LEU A 83 39.56 -14.19 19.52
C LEU A 83 39.47 -13.86 18.03
N SER A 84 38.48 -14.42 17.35
CA SER A 84 38.24 -14.22 15.92
C SER A 84 36.95 -13.43 15.69
N LYS A 85 36.84 -12.75 14.54
CA LYS A 85 35.59 -12.10 14.09
C LYS A 85 34.40 -13.07 14.11
N ALA A 86 34.61 -14.30 13.63
CA ALA A 86 33.58 -15.34 13.61
C ALA A 86 33.12 -15.75 15.01
N GLU A 87 34.06 -15.81 15.98
CA GLU A 87 33.73 -16.05 17.39
C GLU A 87 32.93 -14.89 17.98
N ALA A 88 33.37 -13.64 17.77
CA ALA A 88 32.65 -12.46 18.23
C ALA A 88 31.24 -12.36 17.64
N LEU A 89 31.04 -12.66 16.35
CA LEU A 89 29.71 -12.68 15.74
C LEU A 89 28.82 -13.83 16.25
N ARG A 90 29.40 -14.97 16.67
CA ARG A 90 28.65 -16.01 17.38
C ARG A 90 28.25 -15.56 18.78
N MET A 91 29.16 -14.90 19.50
CA MET A 91 28.87 -14.31 20.81
C MET A 91 27.77 -13.25 20.71
N TRP A 92 27.73 -12.45 19.65
CA TRP A 92 26.63 -11.51 19.41
C TRP A 92 25.27 -12.22 19.40
N ARG A 93 25.17 -13.36 18.70
CA ARG A 93 23.93 -14.16 18.67
C ARG A 93 23.55 -14.71 20.05
N GLN A 94 24.54 -15.09 20.85
CA GLN A 94 24.32 -15.58 22.22
C GLN A 94 23.86 -14.45 23.15
N LEU A 95 24.52 -13.29 23.10
CA LEU A 95 24.17 -12.11 23.89
C LEU A 95 22.73 -11.68 23.59
N HIS A 96 22.37 -11.56 22.30
CA HIS A 96 21.02 -11.23 21.89
C HIS A 96 19.99 -12.28 22.30
N ALA A 97 20.33 -13.57 22.24
CA ALA A 97 19.43 -14.63 22.73
C ALA A 97 19.17 -14.51 24.24
N GLN A 98 20.21 -14.23 25.04
CA GLN A 98 20.07 -14.03 26.48
C GLN A 98 19.26 -12.79 26.82
N GLN A 99 19.50 -11.67 26.12
CA GLN A 99 18.72 -10.44 26.30
C GLN A 99 17.25 -10.63 25.92
N ARG A 100 16.96 -11.37 24.85
CA ARG A 100 15.58 -11.73 24.48
C ARG A 100 14.92 -12.58 25.55
N GLU A 101 15.60 -13.62 26.04
CA GLU A 101 15.06 -14.49 27.09
C GLU A 101 14.78 -13.71 28.38
N GLU A 102 15.67 -12.80 28.78
CA GLU A 102 15.47 -11.92 29.93
C GLU A 102 14.30 -10.95 29.73
N THR A 103 14.14 -10.43 28.50
CA THR A 103 13.00 -9.57 28.15
C THR A 103 11.68 -10.33 28.23
N LEU A 104 11.60 -11.53 27.64
CA LEU A 104 10.42 -12.39 27.68
C LEU A 104 10.07 -12.79 29.12
N ARG A 105 11.08 -13.13 29.92
CA ARG A 105 10.88 -13.45 31.33
C ARG A 105 10.33 -12.25 32.11
N ARG A 106 10.89 -11.06 31.91
CA ARG A 106 10.40 -9.83 32.54
C ARG A 106 8.97 -9.54 32.13
N MET A 107 8.63 -9.71 30.86
CA MET A 107 7.25 -9.55 30.36
C MET A 107 6.26 -10.44 31.12
N VAL A 108 6.62 -11.70 31.38
CA VAL A 108 5.77 -12.62 32.16
C VAL A 108 5.73 -12.24 33.64
N GLU A 109 6.87 -11.92 34.26
CA GLU A 109 6.95 -11.52 35.68
C GLU A 109 6.16 -10.22 35.97
N GLU A 110 6.11 -9.30 35.00
CA GLU A 110 5.43 -8.00 35.10
C GLU A 110 4.01 -8.02 34.50
N THR A 111 3.44 -9.20 34.23
CA THR A 111 2.09 -9.34 33.67
C THR A 111 1.06 -8.66 34.58
N PRO A 112 0.26 -7.70 34.08
CA PRO A 112 -0.78 -7.06 34.87
C PRO A 112 -1.83 -8.05 35.38
N ALA A 113 -2.39 -7.80 36.56
CA ALA A 113 -3.37 -8.70 37.18
C ALA A 113 -4.69 -8.81 36.42
N ASN A 114 -5.00 -7.82 35.57
CA ASN A 114 -6.19 -7.81 34.71
C ASN A 114 -5.96 -8.48 33.34
N TYR A 115 -4.82 -9.14 33.14
CA TYR A 115 -4.54 -9.95 31.94
C TYR A 115 -4.95 -11.41 32.22
N GLU A 116 -5.91 -11.94 31.47
CA GLU A 116 -6.48 -13.27 31.71
C GLU A 116 -6.29 -14.23 30.52
N LEU A 117 -5.75 -15.42 30.80
CA LEU A 117 -5.66 -16.52 29.84
C LEU A 117 -6.90 -17.42 29.95
N ILE A 118 -7.59 -17.62 28.83
CA ILE A 118 -8.84 -18.38 28.77
C ILE A 118 -8.59 -19.75 28.15
N THR A 119 -8.48 -20.78 28.97
CA THR A 119 -8.17 -22.16 28.52
C THR A 119 -9.23 -23.20 28.91
N THR A 120 -10.24 -22.79 29.67
CA THR A 120 -11.32 -23.67 30.15
C THR A 120 -12.69 -23.15 29.74
N GLU A 121 -13.65 -24.07 29.57
CA GLU A 121 -15.03 -23.71 29.22
C GLU A 121 -15.66 -22.75 30.23
N ARG A 122 -15.39 -22.95 31.53
CA ARG A 122 -15.90 -22.06 32.59
C ARG A 122 -15.39 -20.63 32.43
N GLN A 123 -14.10 -20.45 32.16
CA GLN A 123 -13.53 -19.13 31.91
C GLN A 123 -14.15 -18.50 30.66
N PHE A 124 -14.30 -19.28 29.59
CA PHE A 124 -14.87 -18.80 28.34
C PHE A 124 -16.33 -18.36 28.50
N GLN A 125 -17.17 -19.14 29.20
CA GLN A 125 -18.55 -18.75 29.48
C GLN A 125 -18.64 -17.48 30.33
N SER A 126 -17.74 -17.30 31.30
CA SER A 126 -17.64 -16.04 32.05
C SER A 126 -17.26 -14.86 31.14
N LEU A 127 -16.30 -15.06 30.25
CA LEU A 127 -15.88 -14.04 29.29
C LEU A 127 -17.02 -13.65 28.34
N LEU A 128 -17.79 -14.62 27.83
CA LEU A 128 -18.94 -14.33 26.95
C LEU A 128 -19.98 -13.44 27.66
N ALA A 129 -20.22 -13.69 28.95
CA ALA A 129 -21.11 -12.85 29.75
C ALA A 129 -20.54 -11.43 29.95
N ASP A 130 -19.24 -11.29 30.18
CA ASP A 130 -18.58 -9.98 30.30
C ASP A 130 -18.64 -9.22 28.95
N LEU A 131 -18.29 -9.88 27.85
CA LEU A 131 -18.32 -9.33 26.49
C LEU A 131 -19.72 -8.84 26.10
N ALA A 132 -20.78 -9.58 26.42
CA ALA A 132 -22.16 -9.17 26.13
C ALA A 132 -22.61 -7.91 26.91
N ASN A 133 -21.89 -7.53 27.96
CA ASN A 133 -22.17 -6.34 28.78
C ASN A 133 -21.31 -5.12 28.40
N GLU A 134 -20.40 -5.27 27.45
CA GLU A 134 -19.56 -4.20 26.93
C GLU A 134 -20.29 -3.41 25.82
N PRO A 135 -20.30 -2.06 25.87
CA PRO A 135 -20.79 -1.27 24.75
C PRO A 135 -19.77 -1.23 23.58
N ILE A 136 -18.49 -1.48 23.89
CA ILE A 136 -17.39 -1.42 22.93
C ILE A 136 -16.22 -2.27 23.43
N ILE A 137 -15.57 -2.99 22.52
CA ILE A 137 -14.43 -3.86 22.82
C ILE A 137 -13.29 -3.61 21.82
N ALA A 138 -12.05 -3.91 22.23
CA ALA A 138 -10.97 -4.07 21.26
C ALA A 138 -10.82 -5.55 20.89
N VAL A 139 -10.49 -5.85 19.64
CA VAL A 139 -10.36 -7.21 19.10
C VAL A 139 -9.08 -7.31 18.28
N ASP A 140 -8.40 -8.44 18.38
CA ASP A 140 -7.24 -8.78 17.55
C ASP A 140 -7.14 -10.30 17.36
N THR A 141 -6.47 -10.73 16.28
CA THR A 141 -6.21 -12.13 15.98
C THR A 141 -4.73 -12.44 15.86
N GLU A 142 -4.31 -13.50 16.53
CA GLU A 142 -2.98 -14.08 16.37
C GLU A 142 -3.06 -15.25 15.42
N THR A 143 -2.12 -15.32 14.47
CA THR A 143 -2.21 -16.24 13.33
C THR A 143 -0.89 -16.94 13.03
N THR A 144 -0.91 -17.90 12.10
CA THR A 144 0.33 -18.56 11.64
C THR A 144 1.18 -17.70 10.69
N GLY A 145 0.63 -16.58 10.21
CA GLY A 145 1.23 -15.69 9.21
C GLY A 145 0.19 -14.69 8.67
N VAL A 146 0.59 -13.88 7.69
CA VAL A 146 -0.20 -12.72 7.22
C VAL A 146 -1.05 -12.98 5.97
N ASP A 147 -1.05 -14.20 5.42
CA ASP A 147 -1.90 -14.55 4.28
C ASP A 147 -3.26 -15.05 4.75
N VAL A 148 -4.27 -14.18 4.68
CA VAL A 148 -5.64 -14.49 5.09
C VAL A 148 -6.27 -15.68 4.35
N TYR A 149 -5.70 -16.16 3.25
CA TYR A 149 -6.21 -17.31 2.48
C TYR A 149 -5.47 -18.63 2.71
N THR A 150 -4.28 -18.59 3.33
CA THR A 150 -3.53 -19.81 3.70
C THR A 150 -3.29 -19.94 5.20
N ASP A 151 -3.04 -18.86 5.92
CA ASP A 151 -2.77 -18.85 7.37
C ASP A 151 -4.01 -19.01 8.25
N VAL A 152 -3.86 -19.54 9.46
CA VAL A 152 -4.99 -19.86 10.34
C VAL A 152 -4.93 -19.09 11.65
N ILE A 153 -6.09 -18.86 12.26
CA ILE A 153 -6.17 -18.26 13.60
C ILE A 153 -5.60 -19.24 14.63
N VAL A 154 -4.65 -18.74 15.42
CA VAL A 154 -3.96 -19.41 16.54
C VAL A 154 -4.55 -19.00 17.88
N GLY A 155 -5.00 -17.75 18.00
CA GLY A 155 -5.76 -17.26 19.14
C GLY A 155 -6.39 -15.90 18.88
N MET A 156 -7.21 -15.46 19.83
CA MET A 156 -7.94 -14.20 19.75
C MET A 156 -7.74 -13.44 21.06
N SER A 157 -7.51 -12.14 20.99
CA SER A 157 -7.42 -11.29 22.17
C SER A 157 -8.52 -10.24 22.18
N PHE A 158 -8.89 -9.81 23.40
CA PHE A 158 -9.90 -8.79 23.60
C PHE A 158 -9.53 -7.85 24.74
N THR A 159 -9.82 -6.56 24.58
CA THR A 159 -9.89 -5.61 25.69
C THR A 159 -11.35 -5.31 25.99
N LEU A 160 -11.74 -5.45 27.26
CA LEU A 160 -13.07 -5.19 27.81
C LEU A 160 -12.96 -3.98 28.76
N PRO A 161 -13.20 -2.75 28.29
CA PRO A 161 -12.93 -1.53 29.05
C PRO A 161 -13.79 -1.37 30.30
N LYS A 162 -15.05 -1.81 30.28
CA LYS A 162 -15.96 -1.70 31.45
C LYS A 162 -15.65 -2.78 32.49
N ALA A 163 -15.29 -3.99 32.05
CA ALA A 163 -14.87 -5.07 32.94
C ALA A 163 -13.43 -4.88 33.47
N ASP A 164 -12.66 -3.97 32.88
CA ASP A 164 -11.23 -3.76 33.12
C ASP A 164 -10.45 -5.07 32.97
N LYS A 165 -10.57 -5.71 31.78
CA LYS A 165 -9.90 -6.98 31.45
C LYS A 165 -9.26 -6.94 30.07
N HIS A 166 -8.11 -7.59 29.95
CA HIS A 166 -7.44 -7.89 28.69
C HIS A 166 -7.22 -9.39 28.60
N VAL A 167 -7.75 -10.05 27.58
CA VAL A 167 -7.82 -11.51 27.56
C VAL A 167 -7.17 -12.08 26.33
N TYR A 168 -6.65 -13.30 26.46
CA TYR A 168 -6.18 -14.10 25.34
C TYR A 168 -6.82 -15.49 25.36
N ILE A 169 -7.34 -15.93 24.22
CA ILE A 169 -7.96 -17.24 24.02
C ILE A 169 -7.11 -18.03 23.00
N PRO A 170 -6.24 -18.96 23.44
CA PRO A 170 -5.53 -19.85 22.54
C PRO A 170 -6.50 -20.90 21.95
N VAL A 171 -6.36 -21.18 20.65
CA VAL A 171 -7.19 -22.18 19.95
C VAL A 171 -6.41 -23.14 19.05
N ALA A 172 -5.16 -22.80 18.69
CA ALA A 172 -4.32 -23.65 17.84
C ALA A 172 -2.81 -23.54 18.16
N HIS A 173 -2.46 -23.42 19.44
CA HIS A 173 -1.07 -23.56 19.89
C HIS A 173 -0.66 -25.04 19.89
N ASP A 174 0.65 -25.30 19.86
CA ASP A 174 1.25 -26.64 19.96
C ASP A 174 1.24 -27.15 21.43
N THR A 175 0.07 -27.06 22.09
CA THR A 175 -0.19 -27.44 23.49
C THR A 175 -1.56 -28.10 23.63
N PRO A 176 -1.72 -29.10 24.52
CA PRO A 176 -3.03 -29.69 24.78
C PRO A 176 -3.97 -28.79 25.62
N VAL A 177 -3.45 -27.73 26.25
CA VAL A 177 -4.21 -26.88 27.18
C VAL A 177 -4.84 -25.70 26.41
N GLN A 178 -5.94 -25.95 25.72
CA GLN A 178 -6.68 -24.93 24.97
C GLN A 178 -8.10 -25.41 24.63
N LEU A 179 -8.96 -24.47 24.24
CA LEU A 179 -10.29 -24.77 23.71
C LEU A 179 -10.20 -25.05 22.20
N SER A 180 -11.18 -25.77 21.64
CA SER A 180 -11.24 -25.94 20.19
C SER A 180 -11.62 -24.61 19.51
N ARG A 181 -11.01 -24.33 18.37
CA ARG A 181 -11.28 -23.10 17.59
C ARG A 181 -12.74 -22.95 17.24
N ASP A 182 -13.37 -24.01 16.76
CA ASP A 182 -14.76 -23.97 16.29
C ASP A 182 -15.70 -23.63 17.47
N TYR A 183 -15.51 -24.25 18.64
CA TYR A 183 -16.29 -23.93 19.84
C TYR A 183 -16.13 -22.47 20.29
N VAL A 184 -14.90 -21.94 20.23
CA VAL A 184 -14.63 -20.54 20.58
C VAL A 184 -15.26 -19.58 19.58
N LEU A 185 -15.12 -19.84 18.28
CA LEU A 185 -15.70 -19.01 17.23
C LEU A 185 -17.23 -19.01 17.27
N ASP A 186 -17.85 -20.18 17.49
CA ASP A 186 -19.30 -20.31 17.64
C ASP A 186 -19.80 -19.54 18.87
N GLY A 187 -19.10 -19.65 20.01
CA GLY A 187 -19.45 -18.91 21.22
C GLY A 187 -19.31 -17.39 21.07
N LEU A 188 -18.28 -16.93 20.36
CA LEU A 188 -18.04 -15.51 20.11
C LEU A 188 -18.94 -14.93 19.02
N ALA A 189 -19.53 -15.76 18.15
CA ALA A 189 -20.27 -15.33 16.97
C ALA A 189 -21.37 -14.31 17.30
N GLN A 190 -22.08 -14.47 18.42
CA GLN A 190 -23.10 -13.51 18.83
C GLN A 190 -22.51 -12.12 19.10
N VAL A 191 -21.45 -12.03 19.90
CA VAL A 191 -20.79 -10.76 20.26
C VAL A 191 -20.15 -10.12 19.04
N LEU A 192 -19.43 -10.90 18.23
CA LEU A 192 -18.72 -10.39 17.05
C LEU A 192 -19.68 -9.89 15.97
N ASN A 193 -20.85 -10.52 15.81
CA ASN A 193 -21.87 -10.08 14.85
C ASN A 193 -22.81 -8.98 15.36
N ASP A 194 -22.87 -8.72 16.67
CA ASP A 194 -23.77 -7.72 17.25
C ASP A 194 -23.26 -6.29 16.99
N GLU A 195 -23.88 -5.58 16.05
CA GLU A 195 -23.52 -4.21 15.70
C GLU A 195 -23.78 -3.18 16.83
N SER A 196 -24.52 -3.54 17.89
CA SER A 196 -24.70 -2.69 19.06
C SER A 196 -23.49 -2.66 20.00
N ILE A 197 -22.60 -3.66 19.89
CA ILE A 197 -21.30 -3.70 20.55
C ILE A 197 -20.27 -3.18 19.55
N GLY A 198 -19.67 -2.02 19.81
CA GLY A 198 -18.65 -1.45 18.93
C GLY A 198 -17.34 -2.25 18.97
N LYS A 199 -16.66 -2.39 17.84
CA LYS A 199 -15.34 -3.03 17.77
C LYS A 199 -14.25 -2.04 17.38
N VAL A 200 -13.16 -2.05 18.14
CA VAL A 200 -11.93 -1.30 17.90
C VAL A 200 -10.84 -2.27 17.49
N LEU A 201 -10.19 -2.04 16.36
CA LEU A 201 -9.10 -2.88 15.87
C LEU A 201 -7.91 -2.04 15.41
N HIS A 202 -6.79 -2.70 15.15
CA HIS A 202 -5.68 -2.16 14.40
C HIS A 202 -5.55 -2.98 13.11
N ASN A 203 -5.74 -2.36 11.93
CA ASN A 203 -5.74 -3.08 10.65
C ASN A 203 -6.91 -4.10 10.51
N ALA A 204 -8.13 -3.64 10.76
CA ALA A 204 -9.35 -4.45 10.81
C ALA A 204 -9.61 -5.28 9.54
N ILE A 205 -9.13 -4.85 8.37
CA ILE A 205 -9.28 -5.60 7.10
C ILE A 205 -8.71 -7.01 7.25
N PHE A 206 -7.59 -7.16 7.96
CA PHE A 206 -6.97 -8.46 8.20
C PHE A 206 -7.86 -9.34 9.07
N ASP A 207 -8.26 -8.87 10.24
CA ASP A 207 -9.07 -9.64 11.19
C ASP A 207 -10.44 -10.01 10.62
N ILE A 208 -11.14 -9.07 9.97
CA ILE A 208 -12.43 -9.36 9.34
C ILE A 208 -12.28 -10.50 8.33
N ALA A 209 -11.23 -10.46 7.49
CA ALA A 209 -10.97 -11.54 6.53
C ALA A 209 -10.62 -12.87 7.22
N MET A 210 -9.84 -12.83 8.30
CA MET A 210 -9.50 -14.03 9.08
C MET A 210 -10.73 -14.68 9.71
N PHE A 211 -11.60 -13.91 10.37
CA PHE A 211 -12.84 -14.44 10.96
C PHE A 211 -13.78 -15.00 9.90
N ARG A 212 -13.98 -14.30 8.77
CA ARG A 212 -14.80 -14.76 7.64
C ARG A 212 -14.34 -16.07 7.06
N ARG A 213 -13.04 -16.25 6.89
CA ARG A 213 -12.50 -17.52 6.40
C ARG A 213 -12.75 -18.69 7.37
N HIS A 214 -12.88 -18.41 8.66
CA HIS A 214 -13.16 -19.42 9.68
C HIS A 214 -14.66 -19.55 10.00
N GLY A 215 -15.54 -19.07 9.11
CA GLY A 215 -16.99 -19.24 9.24
C GLY A 215 -17.68 -18.29 10.22
N SER A 216 -16.97 -17.28 10.73
CA SER A 216 -17.51 -16.21 11.58
C SER A 216 -17.48 -14.86 10.87
N ASP A 217 -17.82 -13.76 11.52
CA ASP A 217 -17.68 -12.40 10.97
C ASP A 217 -17.50 -11.39 12.12
N ILE A 218 -16.89 -10.24 11.84
CA ILE A 218 -16.86 -9.10 12.77
C ILE A 218 -17.69 -7.97 12.18
N LYS A 219 -18.83 -7.69 12.81
CA LYS A 219 -19.69 -6.54 12.48
C LYS A 219 -19.58 -5.47 13.56
N GLY A 220 -20.01 -4.25 13.23
CA GLY A 220 -19.98 -3.14 14.18
C GLY A 220 -18.58 -2.63 14.47
N VAL A 221 -17.64 -2.75 13.52
CA VAL A 221 -16.37 -2.01 13.62
C VAL A 221 -16.70 -0.53 13.66
N VAL A 222 -16.28 0.13 14.74
CA VAL A 222 -16.47 1.58 14.95
C VAL A 222 -15.15 2.34 14.84
N TRP A 223 -14.02 1.62 14.94
CA TRP A 223 -12.71 2.24 14.87
C TRP A 223 -11.63 1.26 14.40
N ASP A 224 -10.91 1.64 13.35
CA ASP A 224 -9.59 1.12 12.99
C ASP A 224 -8.53 2.17 13.33
N THR A 225 -7.64 1.85 14.26
CA THR A 225 -6.61 2.78 14.76
C THR A 225 -5.52 3.09 13.73
N MET A 226 -5.26 2.21 12.76
CA MET A 226 -4.32 2.46 11.66
C MET A 226 -4.89 3.53 10.72
N ILE A 227 -6.14 3.36 10.29
CA ILE A 227 -6.82 4.31 9.39
C ILE A 227 -7.08 5.66 10.08
N ALA A 228 -7.48 5.64 11.35
CA ALA A 228 -7.67 6.86 12.13
C ALA A 228 -6.36 7.65 12.27
N MET A 229 -5.24 6.97 12.52
CA MET A 229 -3.94 7.64 12.58
C MET A 229 -3.58 8.27 11.23
N HIS A 230 -3.89 7.62 10.11
CA HIS A 230 -3.64 8.20 8.80
C HIS A 230 -4.45 9.48 8.54
N LEU A 231 -5.68 9.61 9.05
CA LEU A 231 -6.42 10.89 8.98
C LEU A 231 -5.86 11.94 9.94
N LEU A 232 -5.41 11.52 11.13
CA LEU A 232 -4.83 12.39 12.14
C LEU A 232 -3.43 12.89 11.80
N ASN A 233 -2.61 12.09 11.12
CA ASN A 233 -1.31 12.48 10.60
C ASN A 233 -0.83 11.52 9.49
N GLU A 234 -1.10 11.89 8.24
CA GLU A 234 -0.68 11.12 7.06
C GLU A 234 0.83 11.22 6.73
N ASN A 235 1.61 11.94 7.53
CA ASN A 235 3.07 12.04 7.37
C ASN A 235 3.84 11.14 8.35
N GLU A 236 3.14 10.25 9.09
CA GLU A 236 3.84 9.24 9.86
C GLU A 236 4.69 8.33 8.94
N PRO A 237 5.92 7.96 9.35
CA PRO A 237 6.76 7.08 8.56
C PRO A 237 6.25 5.63 8.56
N SER A 238 5.48 5.25 9.58
CA SER A 238 4.86 3.94 9.74
C SER A 238 3.54 4.10 10.49
N PHE A 239 2.59 3.24 10.16
CA PHE A 239 1.29 3.16 10.83
C PHE A 239 1.12 1.88 11.65
N LYS A 240 2.18 1.07 11.80
CA LYS A 240 2.14 -0.15 12.63
C LYS A 240 1.93 0.21 14.10
N LEU A 241 1.15 -0.60 14.81
CA LEU A 241 0.86 -0.40 16.23
C LEU A 241 2.14 -0.22 17.06
N LYS A 242 3.16 -1.05 16.79
CA LYS A 242 4.45 -1.05 17.49
C LYS A 242 5.25 0.24 17.32
N ASP A 243 5.05 0.97 16.21
CA ASP A 243 5.69 2.27 15.96
C ASP A 243 4.89 3.43 16.55
N LEU A 244 3.55 3.31 16.52
CA LEU A 244 2.64 4.34 17.03
C LEU A 244 2.59 4.37 18.56
N ALA A 245 2.57 3.21 19.22
CA ALA A 245 2.43 3.13 20.68
C ALA A 245 3.56 3.86 21.45
N PRO A 246 4.86 3.67 21.14
CA PRO A 246 5.93 4.41 21.82
C PRO A 246 5.82 5.92 21.61
N LYS A 247 5.48 6.35 20.39
CA LYS A 247 5.43 7.78 20.02
C LYS A 247 4.25 8.51 20.65
N TYR A 248 3.07 7.88 20.67
CA TYR A 248 1.82 8.54 21.04
C TYR A 248 1.33 8.20 22.45
N LEU A 249 1.73 7.04 22.98
CA LEU A 249 1.35 6.57 24.31
C LEU A 249 2.52 6.55 25.30
N GLY A 250 3.77 6.64 24.83
CA GLY A 250 4.96 6.55 25.67
C GLY A 250 5.22 5.15 26.23
N VAL A 251 4.69 4.10 25.58
CA VAL A 251 4.78 2.71 26.02
C VAL A 251 5.67 1.92 25.06
N GLU A 252 6.63 1.19 25.61
CA GLU A 252 7.49 0.30 24.82
C GLU A 252 6.68 -0.82 24.13
N SER A 253 7.00 -1.08 22.87
CA SER A 253 6.28 -2.03 22.03
C SER A 253 7.26 -2.73 21.09
N ASP A 254 7.68 -3.94 21.46
CA ASP A 254 8.58 -4.75 20.65
C ASP A 254 7.83 -5.51 19.55
N THR A 255 8.48 -5.67 18.40
CA THR A 255 7.93 -6.46 17.28
C THR A 255 8.03 -7.96 17.55
N PHE A 256 7.17 -8.74 16.89
CA PHE A 256 7.22 -10.21 16.96
C PHE A 256 8.61 -10.75 16.57
N ASP A 257 9.18 -10.26 15.46
CA ASP A 257 10.53 -10.61 15.00
C ASP A 257 11.62 -10.30 16.03
N THR A 258 11.49 -9.20 16.76
CA THR A 258 12.43 -8.82 17.82
C THR A 258 12.39 -9.81 18.98
N LEU A 259 11.18 -10.23 19.37
CA LEU A 259 10.96 -11.10 20.53
C LEU A 259 11.23 -12.58 20.23
N PHE A 260 10.78 -13.07 19.08
CA PHE A 260 10.76 -14.51 18.75
C PHE A 260 11.67 -14.88 17.57
N GLY A 261 12.06 -13.90 16.75
CA GLY A 261 12.84 -14.12 15.53
C GLY A 261 11.97 -14.29 14.28
N LYS A 262 12.55 -14.06 13.11
CA LYS A 262 11.83 -13.97 11.81
C LYS A 262 11.09 -15.24 11.37
N ASP A 263 11.55 -16.40 11.80
CA ASP A 263 11.01 -17.70 11.39
C ASP A 263 10.11 -18.32 12.48
N ALA A 264 9.90 -17.62 13.60
CA ALA A 264 9.05 -18.12 14.67
C ALA A 264 7.58 -18.11 14.24
N GLN A 265 6.82 -19.11 14.68
CA GLN A 265 5.37 -19.16 14.46
C GLN A 265 4.66 -18.91 15.79
N PHE A 266 3.56 -18.14 15.76
CA PHE A 266 2.84 -17.80 17.00
C PHE A 266 2.36 -19.03 17.76
N LYS A 267 1.97 -20.11 17.06
CA LYS A 267 1.54 -21.38 17.67
C LYS A 267 2.60 -22.08 18.52
N GLU A 268 3.87 -21.70 18.37
CA GLU A 268 5.01 -22.28 19.12
C GLU A 268 5.33 -21.45 20.38
N VAL A 269 4.68 -20.29 20.56
CA VAL A 269 4.92 -19.39 21.68
C VAL A 269 4.27 -19.96 22.95
N PRO A 270 4.99 -20.05 24.09
CA PRO A 270 4.40 -20.44 25.36
C PRO A 270 3.20 -19.57 25.76
N LEU A 271 2.16 -20.17 26.34
CA LEU A 271 0.86 -19.50 26.57
C LEU A 271 0.94 -18.29 27.52
N ASP A 272 1.84 -18.31 28.49
CA ASP A 272 2.09 -17.19 29.40
C ASP A 272 2.68 -15.97 28.67
N ILE A 273 3.60 -16.21 27.76
CA ILE A 273 4.15 -15.17 26.89
C ILE A 273 3.12 -14.72 25.84
N ALA A 274 2.40 -15.67 25.25
CA ALA A 274 1.35 -15.40 24.26
C ALA A 274 0.24 -14.51 24.85
N LEU A 275 -0.16 -14.75 26.10
CA LEU A 275 -1.07 -13.88 26.85
C LEU A 275 -0.55 -12.44 26.88
N VAL A 276 0.67 -12.24 27.37
CA VAL A 276 1.23 -10.89 27.55
C VAL A 276 1.34 -10.18 26.21
N TYR A 277 1.77 -10.87 25.16
CA TYR A 277 1.90 -10.29 23.83
C TYR A 277 0.53 -9.88 23.25
N ALA A 278 -0.39 -10.83 23.14
CA ALA A 278 -1.67 -10.63 22.44
C ALA A 278 -2.62 -9.71 23.22
N ALA A 279 -2.69 -9.85 24.55
CA ALA A 279 -3.52 -8.98 25.38
C ALA A 279 -3.00 -7.54 25.38
N LYS A 280 -1.66 -7.36 25.36
CA LYS A 280 -1.03 -6.04 25.24
C LYS A 280 -1.35 -5.36 23.92
N ASP A 281 -1.48 -6.10 22.81
CA ASP A 281 -1.84 -5.50 21.52
C ASP A 281 -3.27 -4.96 21.49
N THR A 282 -4.23 -5.68 22.08
CA THR A 282 -5.58 -5.13 22.27
C THR A 282 -5.64 -3.99 23.29
N ASP A 283 -4.80 -4.01 24.34
CA ASP A 283 -4.68 -2.91 25.30
C ASP A 283 -4.14 -1.64 24.62
N LEU A 284 -3.00 -1.76 23.93
CA LEU A 284 -2.41 -0.66 23.18
C LEU A 284 -3.36 -0.12 22.10
N THR A 285 -4.09 -1.00 21.43
CA THR A 285 -5.12 -0.62 20.44
C THR A 285 -6.22 0.21 21.10
N TRP A 286 -6.73 -0.22 22.27
CA TRP A 286 -7.73 0.54 23.02
C TRP A 286 -7.21 1.91 23.46
N ARG A 287 -6.02 1.97 24.05
CA ARG A 287 -5.39 3.22 24.50
C ARG A 287 -5.11 4.18 23.34
N LEU A 288 -4.71 3.64 22.19
CA LEU A 288 -4.52 4.42 20.97
C LEU A 288 -5.85 4.95 20.45
N TYR A 289 -6.92 4.15 20.45
CA TYR A 289 -8.27 4.61 20.15
C TYR A 289 -8.70 5.78 21.04
N GLU A 290 -8.53 5.69 22.36
CA GLU A 290 -8.88 6.77 23.28
C GLU A 290 -8.08 8.05 23.01
N PHE A 291 -6.79 7.92 22.69
CA PHE A 291 -5.98 9.05 22.25
C PHE A 291 -6.56 9.65 20.96
N GLN A 292 -6.77 8.84 19.93
CA GLN A 292 -7.19 9.30 18.60
C GLN A 292 -8.58 9.92 18.63
N ARG A 293 -9.55 9.30 19.31
CA ARG A 293 -10.92 9.79 19.45
C ARG A 293 -10.94 11.20 20.04
N ARG A 294 -10.24 11.42 21.16
CA ARG A 294 -10.12 12.75 21.81
C ARG A 294 -9.56 13.82 20.88
N HIS A 295 -8.73 13.45 19.91
CA HIS A 295 -8.18 14.39 18.93
C HIS A 295 -9.10 14.59 17.73
N MET A 296 -9.74 13.53 17.24
CA MET A 296 -10.68 13.61 16.11
C MET A 296 -12.00 14.29 16.46
N GLU A 297 -12.47 14.21 17.71
CA GLU A 297 -13.65 14.96 18.19
C GLU A 297 -13.52 16.49 18.03
N LYS A 298 -12.28 17.00 18.00
CA LYS A 298 -11.99 18.43 17.74
C LYS A 298 -12.08 18.79 16.24
N MET A 299 -12.36 17.82 15.37
CA MET A 299 -12.45 17.94 13.92
C MET A 299 -13.70 17.18 13.43
N PRO A 300 -14.91 17.68 13.74
CA PRO A 300 -16.17 16.93 13.58
C PRO A 300 -16.42 16.47 12.14
N THR A 301 -16.06 17.26 11.13
CA THR A 301 -16.19 16.88 9.70
C THR A 301 -15.28 15.72 9.30
N ILE A 302 -14.06 15.64 9.86
CA ILE A 302 -13.16 14.50 9.65
C ILE A 302 -13.70 13.27 10.37
N LEU A 303 -14.21 13.44 11.60
CA LEU A 303 -14.78 12.35 12.37
C LEU A 303 -16.02 11.76 11.67
N GLU A 304 -16.92 12.61 11.18
CA GLU A 304 -18.08 12.21 10.39
C GLU A 304 -17.64 11.45 9.12
N TYR A 305 -16.69 12.01 8.35
CA TYR A 305 -16.16 11.33 7.17
C TYR A 305 -15.52 9.97 7.50
N TYR A 306 -14.76 9.88 8.59
CA TYR A 306 -14.17 8.63 9.04
C TYR A 306 -15.24 7.58 9.35
N GLN A 307 -16.27 7.95 10.12
CA GLN A 307 -17.33 7.04 10.56
C GLN A 307 -18.28 6.64 9.43
N THR A 308 -18.58 7.57 8.51
CA THR A 308 -19.57 7.35 7.44
C THR A 308 -18.95 6.84 6.14
N VAL A 309 -17.63 7.01 5.97
CA VAL A 309 -16.93 6.59 4.76
C VAL A 309 -15.82 5.59 5.05
N GLU A 310 -14.77 5.97 5.78
CA GLU A 310 -13.56 5.14 5.90
C GLU A 310 -13.80 3.82 6.66
N VAL A 311 -14.61 3.83 7.72
CA VAL A 311 -14.93 2.62 8.50
C VAL A 311 -15.82 1.64 7.71
N PRO A 312 -16.95 2.05 7.11
CA PRO A 312 -17.74 1.15 6.25
C PRO A 312 -16.96 0.60 5.05
N LEU A 313 -15.99 1.37 4.53
CA LEU A 313 -15.18 0.98 3.39
C LEU A 313 -14.28 -0.23 3.68
N LEU A 314 -13.95 -0.49 4.96
CA LEU A 314 -13.19 -1.68 5.36
C LEU A 314 -13.90 -2.97 4.90
N TYR A 315 -15.22 -3.04 5.06
CA TYR A 315 -16.03 -4.18 4.61
C TYR A 315 -16.08 -4.30 3.09
N VAL A 316 -16.19 -3.16 2.39
CA VAL A 316 -16.12 -3.15 0.92
C VAL A 316 -14.81 -3.75 0.44
N ILE A 317 -13.70 -3.38 1.09
CA ILE A 317 -12.36 -3.85 0.73
C ILE A 317 -12.21 -5.34 1.00
N VAL A 318 -12.65 -5.82 2.17
CA VAL A 318 -12.60 -7.26 2.48
C VAL A 318 -13.37 -8.07 1.43
N ASP A 319 -14.57 -7.63 1.04
CA ASP A 319 -15.35 -8.30 0.01
C ASP A 319 -14.69 -8.21 -1.38
N LEU A 320 -14.16 -7.04 -1.73
CA LEU A 320 -13.44 -6.80 -2.99
C LEU A 320 -12.22 -7.73 -3.12
N GLU A 321 -11.43 -7.85 -2.05
CA GLU A 321 -10.27 -8.74 -2.00
C GLU A 321 -10.69 -10.21 -2.06
N ALA A 322 -11.70 -10.60 -1.28
CA ALA A 322 -12.19 -11.97 -1.20
C ALA A 322 -12.78 -12.47 -2.53
N ASN A 323 -13.44 -11.59 -3.29
CA ASN A 323 -13.96 -11.90 -4.62
C ASN A 323 -12.85 -12.40 -5.53
N GLY A 324 -11.68 -11.73 -5.53
CA GLY A 324 -10.54 -12.09 -6.37
C GLY A 324 -10.82 -12.11 -7.87
N TYR A 325 -9.79 -12.46 -8.64
CA TYR A 325 -9.79 -12.39 -10.10
C TYR A 325 -9.68 -13.79 -10.72
N ILE A 326 -10.26 -13.95 -11.92
CA ILE A 326 -10.03 -15.11 -12.80
C ILE A 326 -9.12 -14.67 -13.92
N LEU A 327 -8.07 -15.45 -14.17
CA LEU A 327 -7.18 -15.25 -15.30
C LEU A 327 -7.38 -16.33 -16.35
N ASP A 328 -7.34 -15.92 -17.62
CA ASP A 328 -7.19 -16.81 -18.76
C ASP A 328 -5.71 -17.16 -18.95
N LEU A 329 -5.36 -18.37 -18.50
CA LEU A 329 -3.99 -18.87 -18.54
C LEU A 329 -3.53 -19.25 -19.94
N GLU A 330 -4.43 -19.63 -20.84
CA GLU A 330 -4.06 -19.95 -22.22
C GLU A 330 -3.76 -18.66 -22.98
N PHE A 331 -4.59 -17.63 -22.81
CA PHE A 331 -4.28 -16.29 -23.33
C PHE A 331 -2.91 -15.80 -22.83
N ALA A 332 -2.63 -15.93 -21.53
CA ALA A 332 -1.36 -15.51 -20.95
C ALA A 332 -0.17 -16.24 -21.59
N LYS A 333 -0.31 -17.56 -21.82
CA LYS A 333 0.71 -18.39 -22.43
C LYS A 333 0.95 -18.02 -23.90
N GLU A 334 -0.12 -17.97 -24.71
CA GLU A 334 -0.04 -17.64 -26.14
C GLU A 334 0.51 -16.23 -26.35
N TYR A 335 -0.01 -15.25 -25.63
CA TYR A 335 0.46 -13.86 -25.72
C TYR A 335 1.90 -13.72 -25.22
N GLY A 336 2.27 -14.41 -24.13
CA GLY A 336 3.64 -14.48 -23.64
C GLY A 336 4.62 -15.07 -24.66
N GLU A 337 4.22 -16.11 -25.40
CA GLU A 337 5.03 -16.69 -26.49
C GLU A 337 5.25 -15.68 -27.63
N GLN A 338 4.21 -14.95 -28.03
CA GLN A 338 4.31 -13.89 -29.04
C GLN A 338 5.28 -12.78 -28.59
N LEU A 339 5.13 -12.31 -27.34
CA LEU A 339 6.01 -11.29 -26.74
C LEU A 339 7.46 -11.77 -26.68
N ARG A 340 7.72 -13.01 -26.24
CA ARG A 340 9.08 -13.59 -26.19
C ARG A 340 9.71 -13.70 -27.57
N LYS A 341 8.94 -14.12 -28.58
CA LYS A 341 9.41 -14.18 -29.97
C LYS A 341 9.82 -12.80 -30.46
N ARG A 342 8.96 -11.79 -30.30
CA ARG A 342 9.24 -10.40 -30.69
C ARG A 342 10.42 -9.81 -29.92
N ALA A 343 10.53 -10.08 -28.61
CA ALA A 343 11.67 -9.65 -27.80
C ALA A 343 12.99 -10.25 -28.29
N LYS A 344 13.00 -11.53 -28.70
CA LYS A 344 14.18 -12.20 -29.25
C LYS A 344 14.60 -11.61 -30.60
N GLU A 345 13.64 -11.32 -31.47
CA GLU A 345 13.88 -10.65 -32.75
C GLU A 345 14.49 -9.25 -32.54
N LEU A 346 13.87 -8.43 -31.69
CA LEU A 346 14.37 -7.09 -31.35
C LEU A 346 15.74 -7.15 -30.68
N SER A 347 15.95 -8.11 -29.76
CA SER A 347 17.24 -8.28 -29.09
C SER A 347 18.35 -8.60 -30.08
N ALA A 348 18.13 -9.53 -31.01
CA ALA A 348 19.10 -9.86 -32.05
C ALA A 348 19.39 -8.65 -32.95
N LYS A 349 18.34 -7.92 -33.39
CA LYS A 349 18.47 -6.71 -34.20
C LYS A 349 19.28 -5.62 -33.48
N LEU A 350 18.96 -5.35 -32.20
CA LEU A 350 19.62 -4.35 -31.38
C LEU A 350 21.09 -4.71 -31.09
N ILE A 351 21.37 -5.97 -30.74
CA ILE A 351 22.75 -6.42 -30.50
C ILE A 351 23.56 -6.29 -31.79
N ALA A 352 23.05 -6.77 -32.93
CA ALA A 352 23.76 -6.64 -34.21
C ALA A 352 24.06 -5.17 -34.57
N ALA A 353 23.12 -4.26 -34.32
CA ALA A 353 23.29 -2.84 -34.60
C ALA A 353 24.22 -2.11 -33.61
N LEU A 354 24.29 -2.55 -32.35
CA LEU A 354 25.02 -1.85 -31.28
C LEU A 354 26.39 -2.44 -30.97
N THR A 355 26.63 -3.72 -31.27
CA THR A 355 27.94 -4.38 -31.07
C THR A 355 29.10 -3.62 -31.70
N PRO A 356 29.02 -3.06 -32.94
CA PRO A 356 30.10 -2.27 -33.53
C PRO A 356 30.49 -1.03 -32.71
N PHE A 357 29.60 -0.57 -31.82
CA PHE A 357 29.80 0.61 -30.98
C PHE A 357 30.14 0.26 -29.52
N HIS A 358 30.11 -1.03 -29.17
CA HIS A 358 30.51 -1.54 -27.86
C HIS A 358 32.03 -1.74 -27.80
N THR A 359 32.65 -1.36 -26.69
CA THR A 359 34.12 -1.38 -26.51
C THR A 359 34.62 -2.52 -25.64
N GLY A 360 33.73 -3.36 -25.10
CA GLY A 360 34.10 -4.55 -24.32
C GLY A 360 34.15 -5.80 -25.21
N ASP A 361 34.95 -6.78 -24.80
CA ASP A 361 35.04 -8.11 -25.45
C ASP A 361 33.82 -8.99 -25.14
N GLU A 362 32.96 -8.56 -24.22
CA GLU A 362 31.75 -9.24 -23.80
C GLU A 362 30.55 -8.91 -24.69
N THR A 363 29.55 -9.79 -24.68
CA THR A 363 28.29 -9.56 -25.41
C THR A 363 27.51 -8.40 -24.77
N LEU A 364 27.02 -7.48 -25.61
CA LEU A 364 26.28 -6.31 -25.15
C LEU A 364 24.99 -6.72 -24.40
N ASN A 365 24.91 -6.34 -23.13
CA ASN A 365 23.73 -6.53 -22.30
C ASN A 365 22.76 -5.33 -22.47
N LEU A 366 21.64 -5.56 -23.16
CA LEU A 366 20.61 -4.55 -23.42
C LEU A 366 19.93 -3.99 -22.16
N ASN A 367 20.05 -4.68 -21.03
CA ASN A 367 19.54 -4.23 -19.73
C ASN A 367 20.58 -3.42 -18.93
N SER A 368 21.86 -3.43 -19.34
CA SER A 368 22.92 -2.67 -18.68
C SER A 368 22.94 -1.22 -19.16
N THR A 369 22.47 -0.30 -18.34
CA THR A 369 22.55 1.16 -18.62
C THR A 369 23.99 1.62 -18.88
N GLN A 370 24.96 1.02 -18.19
CA GLN A 370 26.39 1.37 -18.32
C GLN A 370 26.94 1.00 -19.71
N GLN A 371 26.54 -0.15 -20.26
CA GLN A 371 26.97 -0.57 -21.59
C GLN A 371 26.13 0.07 -22.71
N MET A 372 24.80 0.18 -22.50
CA MET A 372 23.87 0.69 -23.51
C MET A 372 24.03 2.19 -23.77
N ARG A 373 24.29 3.01 -22.74
CA ARG A 373 24.39 4.47 -22.94
C ARG A 373 25.52 4.85 -23.90
N PRO A 374 26.78 4.38 -23.73
CA PRO A 374 27.85 4.66 -24.67
C PRO A 374 27.61 4.08 -26.06
N ALA A 375 27.15 2.82 -26.15
CA ALA A 375 26.92 2.14 -27.42
C ALA A 375 25.83 2.86 -28.23
N LEU A 376 24.69 3.17 -27.61
CA LEU A 376 23.60 3.89 -28.25
C LEU A 376 23.99 5.31 -28.63
N SER A 377 24.72 6.03 -27.76
CA SER A 377 25.18 7.41 -28.05
C SER A 377 26.06 7.46 -29.30
N LYS A 378 26.97 6.50 -29.44
CA LYS A 378 27.81 6.37 -30.63
C LYS A 378 26.99 5.98 -31.86
N ALA A 379 26.07 5.02 -31.72
CA ALA A 379 25.24 4.53 -32.82
C ALA A 379 24.35 5.63 -33.44
N ILE A 380 23.85 6.55 -32.63
CA ILE A 380 23.01 7.67 -33.10
C ILE A 380 23.81 8.96 -33.32
N GLY A 381 25.13 8.95 -33.08
CA GLY A 381 25.98 10.13 -33.21
C GLY A 381 25.66 11.28 -32.24
N LYS A 382 24.98 11.01 -31.12
CA LYS A 382 24.52 12.00 -30.14
C LYS A 382 24.78 11.51 -28.72
N GLU A 383 25.46 12.34 -27.92
CA GLU A 383 25.70 12.00 -26.52
C GLU A 383 24.39 11.98 -25.71
N LEU A 384 24.07 10.83 -25.12
CA LEU A 384 22.90 10.66 -24.28
C LEU A 384 23.24 10.96 -22.81
N PRO A 385 22.49 11.85 -22.14
CA PRO A 385 22.73 12.17 -20.74
C PRO A 385 22.38 11.00 -19.80
N ASN A 386 21.38 10.18 -20.16
CA ASN A 386 20.94 9.01 -19.42
C ASN A 386 20.10 8.09 -20.34
N MET A 387 19.59 6.97 -19.82
CA MET A 387 18.73 6.01 -20.54
C MET A 387 17.26 6.08 -20.12
N ASP A 388 16.80 7.23 -19.60
CA ASP A 388 15.41 7.44 -19.20
C ASP A 388 14.48 7.34 -20.41
N ALA A 389 13.51 6.43 -20.32
CA ALA A 389 12.60 6.16 -21.42
C ALA A 389 11.76 7.39 -21.80
N LYS A 390 11.30 8.18 -20.81
CA LYS A 390 10.33 9.26 -21.02
C LYS A 390 11.00 10.56 -21.46
N LYS A 391 12.09 10.94 -20.79
CA LYS A 391 12.77 12.23 -20.97
C LYS A 391 13.84 12.20 -22.06
N THR A 392 14.43 11.04 -22.34
CA THR A 392 15.58 10.96 -23.25
C THR A 392 15.29 10.11 -24.48
N LEU A 393 14.76 8.89 -24.31
CA LEU A 393 14.58 7.98 -25.45
C LEU A 393 13.32 8.27 -26.28
N LYS A 394 12.16 8.50 -25.66
CA LYS A 394 10.89 8.76 -26.37
C LYS A 394 10.95 9.93 -27.36
N PRO A 395 11.58 11.09 -27.04
CA PRO A 395 11.73 12.19 -28.01
C PRO A 395 12.50 11.77 -29.26
N LEU A 396 13.48 10.88 -29.11
CA LEU A 396 14.35 10.41 -30.19
C LEU A 396 13.72 9.26 -31.00
N LYS A 397 12.59 8.70 -30.55
CA LYS A 397 11.93 7.55 -31.19
C LYS A 397 11.60 7.80 -32.67
N GLY A 398 11.20 9.03 -33.02
CA GLY A 398 10.86 9.40 -34.40
C GLY A 398 12.06 9.67 -35.30
N GLU A 399 13.23 9.95 -34.70
CA GLU A 399 14.47 10.27 -35.42
C GLU A 399 15.32 9.02 -35.66
N PHE A 400 15.30 8.06 -34.73
CA PHE A 400 16.20 6.91 -34.75
C PHE A 400 15.44 5.59 -34.52
N GLU A 401 15.40 4.74 -35.55
CA GLU A 401 14.75 3.42 -35.50
C GLU A 401 15.29 2.55 -34.36
N ILE A 402 16.61 2.57 -34.14
CA ILE A 402 17.26 1.82 -33.06
C ILE A 402 16.77 2.22 -31.66
N VAL A 403 16.33 3.47 -31.48
CA VAL A 403 15.73 3.93 -30.23
C VAL A 403 14.29 3.45 -30.11
N ALA A 404 13.55 3.43 -31.22
CA ALA A 404 12.19 2.87 -31.26
C ALA A 404 12.18 1.38 -30.90
N ASP A 405 13.07 0.61 -31.52
CA ASP A 405 13.26 -0.82 -31.24
C ASP A 405 13.65 -1.07 -29.79
N LEU A 406 14.54 -0.26 -29.22
CA LEU A 406 14.96 -0.38 -27.82
C LEU A 406 13.80 -0.08 -26.86
N LEU A 407 12.99 0.94 -27.15
CA LEU A 407 11.82 1.27 -26.35
C LEU A 407 10.77 0.15 -26.40
N GLU A 408 10.53 -0.43 -27.59
CA GLU A 408 9.64 -1.57 -27.76
C GLU A 408 10.17 -2.79 -26.98
N TYR A 409 11.46 -3.14 -27.14
CA TYR A 409 12.10 -4.24 -26.42
C TYR A 409 11.98 -4.09 -24.90
N LYS A 410 12.26 -2.90 -24.36
CA LYS A 410 12.11 -2.61 -22.92
C LYS A 410 10.66 -2.72 -22.47
N ASN A 411 9.71 -2.27 -23.28
CA ASN A 411 8.29 -2.39 -22.96
C ASN A 411 7.86 -3.85 -22.91
N ILE A 412 8.20 -4.64 -23.94
CA ILE A 412 7.86 -6.07 -24.03
C ILE A 412 8.49 -6.85 -22.87
N THR A 413 9.77 -6.63 -22.59
CA THR A 413 10.48 -7.33 -21.51
C THR A 413 9.83 -7.05 -20.15
N LYS A 414 9.41 -5.80 -19.90
CA LYS A 414 8.67 -5.44 -18.68
C LYS A 414 7.27 -6.05 -18.67
N LEU A 415 6.53 -5.95 -19.78
CA LEU A 415 5.17 -6.48 -19.92
C LEU A 415 5.14 -8.00 -19.67
N SER A 416 6.01 -8.74 -20.37
CA SER A 416 6.17 -10.19 -20.22
C SER A 416 6.60 -10.55 -18.80
N GLY A 417 7.72 -10.00 -18.33
CA GLY A 417 8.32 -10.42 -17.07
C GLY A 417 7.57 -9.99 -15.81
N THR A 418 6.78 -8.91 -15.86
CA THR A 418 6.06 -8.41 -14.67
C THR A 418 4.59 -8.82 -14.65
N TYR A 419 3.95 -8.93 -15.81
CA TYR A 419 2.50 -9.10 -15.91
C TYR A 419 2.14 -10.44 -16.54
N ILE A 420 2.53 -10.68 -17.79
CA ILE A 420 2.03 -11.84 -18.55
C ILE A 420 2.58 -13.17 -18.02
N ASP A 421 3.87 -13.24 -17.71
CA ASP A 421 4.50 -14.49 -17.24
C ASP A 421 4.43 -14.64 -15.71
N ALA A 422 4.53 -13.52 -14.98
CA ALA A 422 4.64 -13.55 -13.53
C ALA A 422 3.29 -13.63 -12.81
N LEU A 423 2.24 -13.00 -13.35
CA LEU A 423 0.94 -12.98 -12.69
C LEU A 423 0.28 -14.37 -12.61
N PRO A 424 0.31 -15.22 -13.66
CA PRO A 424 -0.17 -16.60 -13.58
C PRO A 424 0.39 -17.41 -12.40
N LEU A 425 1.65 -17.17 -12.02
CA LEU A 425 2.33 -17.88 -10.92
C LEU A 425 1.83 -17.47 -9.52
N LYS A 426 0.98 -16.44 -9.44
CA LYS A 426 0.47 -15.87 -8.19
C LYS A 426 -0.91 -16.39 -7.79
N GLN A 427 -1.39 -17.46 -8.43
CA GLN A 427 -2.68 -18.05 -8.08
C GLN A 427 -2.65 -18.51 -6.63
N ASN A 428 -3.66 -18.11 -5.85
CA ASN A 428 -3.79 -18.63 -4.51
C ASN A 428 -4.13 -20.13 -4.57
N PRO A 429 -3.40 -20.99 -3.83
CA PRO A 429 -3.55 -22.44 -3.93
C PRO A 429 -4.89 -22.94 -3.38
N THR A 430 -5.52 -22.21 -2.46
CA THR A 430 -6.78 -22.56 -1.81
C THR A 430 -7.97 -22.14 -2.65
N THR A 431 -8.05 -20.84 -3.00
CA THR A 431 -9.22 -20.28 -3.70
C THR A 431 -9.20 -20.56 -5.20
N LYS A 432 -8.03 -20.89 -5.75
CA LYS A 432 -7.76 -20.96 -7.21
C LYS A 432 -8.04 -19.65 -7.94
N ARG A 433 -8.00 -18.53 -7.21
CA ARG A 433 -8.16 -17.17 -7.74
C ARG A 433 -6.91 -16.35 -7.47
N TRP A 434 -6.83 -15.18 -8.09
CA TRP A 434 -5.78 -14.21 -7.83
C TRP A 434 -6.36 -13.14 -6.92
N HIS A 435 -5.65 -12.79 -5.85
CA HIS A 435 -6.11 -11.78 -4.90
C HIS A 435 -5.11 -10.63 -4.87
N SER A 436 -5.62 -9.41 -4.93
CA SER A 436 -4.84 -8.19 -4.78
C SER A 436 -5.18 -7.58 -3.43
N ARG A 437 -4.18 -7.00 -2.74
CA ARG A 437 -4.42 -6.23 -1.52
C ARG A 437 -4.66 -4.78 -1.88
N PHE A 438 -5.71 -4.19 -1.33
CA PHE A 438 -6.09 -2.79 -1.51
C PHE A 438 -5.81 -2.02 -0.23
N ASN A 439 -5.02 -0.95 -0.34
CA ASN A 439 -4.79 -0.04 0.77
C ASN A 439 -5.65 1.22 0.57
N PRO A 440 -6.70 1.45 1.38
CA PRO A 440 -7.56 2.62 1.26
C PRO A 440 -6.84 3.94 1.52
N MET A 441 -5.66 3.89 2.13
CA MET A 441 -4.81 5.05 2.42
C MET A 441 -3.46 4.94 1.70
N GLY A 442 -3.42 4.22 0.58
CA GLY A 442 -2.22 3.95 -0.19
C GLY A 442 -1.46 5.19 -0.68
N THR A 443 -2.14 6.34 -0.82
CA THR A 443 -1.49 7.62 -1.06
C THR A 443 -1.80 8.62 0.05
N VAL A 444 -0.87 9.56 0.28
CA VAL A 444 -1.08 10.70 1.19
C VAL A 444 -2.29 11.58 0.79
N THR A 445 -2.70 11.54 -0.49
CA THR A 445 -3.90 12.23 -0.99
C THR A 445 -5.19 11.44 -0.71
N GLY A 446 -5.09 10.16 -0.34
CA GLY A 446 -6.21 9.33 0.06
C GLY A 446 -6.74 8.37 -0.98
N ARG A 447 -6.09 8.33 -2.15
CA ARG A 447 -6.42 7.34 -3.16
C ARG A 447 -6.02 5.97 -2.68
N PHE A 448 -6.80 4.99 -3.12
CA PHE A 448 -6.42 3.61 -3.01
C PHE A 448 -5.06 3.39 -3.65
N SER A 449 -4.25 2.53 -3.06
CA SER A 449 -3.26 1.77 -3.82
C SER A 449 -3.65 0.30 -3.83
N SER A 450 -3.04 -0.47 -4.71
CA SER A 450 -3.09 -1.93 -4.63
C SER A 450 -1.69 -2.47 -4.88
N GLY A 451 -1.38 -3.65 -4.38
CA GLY A 451 -0.04 -4.20 -4.59
C GLY A 451 0.35 -5.25 -3.58
N LYS A 452 1.67 -5.44 -3.47
CA LYS A 452 2.25 -6.16 -2.35
C LYS A 452 2.13 -5.30 -1.11
N ASP A 453 1.57 -5.87 -0.06
CA ASP A 453 1.77 -5.36 1.29
C ASP A 453 3.27 -5.45 1.62
N GLU A 454 3.80 -4.51 2.41
CA GLU A 454 5.19 -4.61 2.88
C GLU A 454 5.40 -5.85 3.76
N GLU A 455 4.32 -6.35 4.38
CA GLU A 455 4.32 -7.55 5.20
C GLU A 455 4.04 -8.84 4.39
N ASP A 456 3.55 -8.74 3.14
CA ASP A 456 3.29 -9.91 2.29
C ASP A 456 4.59 -10.56 1.81
N THR A 457 5.03 -11.58 2.57
CA THR A 457 6.20 -12.40 2.26
C THR A 457 5.91 -13.54 1.28
N THR A 458 4.63 -13.82 0.97
CA THR A 458 4.24 -14.94 0.09
C THR A 458 4.61 -14.67 -1.37
N GLY A 459 4.66 -13.39 -1.75
CA GLY A 459 4.88 -12.95 -3.12
C GLY A 459 3.70 -13.12 -4.07
N LEU A 460 2.54 -13.59 -3.57
CA LEU A 460 1.31 -13.78 -4.32
C LEU A 460 0.57 -12.46 -4.59
N GLY A 461 0.82 -11.41 -3.80
CA GLY A 461 0.25 -10.09 -4.05
C GLY A 461 0.65 -9.49 -5.42
N PHE A 462 -0.30 -8.81 -6.05
CA PHE A 462 -0.07 -8.04 -7.28
C PHE A 462 -0.86 -6.73 -7.27
N ASN A 463 -0.48 -5.78 -8.13
CA ASN A 463 -1.09 -4.45 -8.20
C ASN A 463 -2.20 -4.42 -9.25
N ALA A 464 -3.46 -4.57 -8.85
CA ALA A 464 -4.61 -4.51 -9.74
C ALA A 464 -4.79 -3.13 -10.41
N GLN A 465 -4.46 -2.04 -9.71
CA GLN A 465 -4.63 -0.68 -10.23
C GLN A 465 -3.67 -0.30 -11.37
N ASN A 466 -2.52 -0.96 -11.48
CA ASN A 466 -1.48 -0.62 -12.47
C ASN A 466 -1.29 -1.71 -13.53
N GLN A 467 -2.38 -2.37 -13.94
CA GLN A 467 -2.37 -3.30 -15.06
C GLN A 467 -2.32 -2.56 -16.40
N PRO A 468 -1.29 -2.79 -17.25
CA PRO A 468 -1.21 -2.18 -18.57
C PRO A 468 -2.34 -2.69 -19.45
N GLN A 469 -2.79 -1.86 -20.42
CA GLN A 469 -3.93 -2.17 -21.27
C GLN A 469 -3.79 -3.53 -21.97
N GLU A 470 -2.57 -3.87 -22.40
CA GLU A 470 -2.24 -5.12 -23.08
C GLU A 470 -2.32 -6.36 -22.18
N ALA A 471 -2.24 -6.20 -20.85
CA ALA A 471 -2.37 -7.31 -19.90
C ALA A 471 -3.79 -7.47 -19.34
N ARG A 472 -4.64 -6.43 -19.43
CA ARG A 472 -6.02 -6.47 -18.92
C ARG A 472 -6.86 -7.62 -19.52
N PRO A 473 -6.75 -7.99 -20.82
CA PRO A 473 -7.57 -9.07 -21.39
C PRO A 473 -7.32 -10.46 -20.79
N MET A 474 -6.22 -10.63 -20.04
CA MET A 474 -5.97 -11.84 -19.26
C MET A 474 -6.99 -11.99 -18.12
N PHE A 475 -7.57 -10.91 -17.62
CA PHE A 475 -8.60 -10.93 -16.59
C PHE A 475 -9.97 -11.11 -17.23
N VAL A 476 -10.71 -12.13 -16.79
CA VAL A 476 -11.97 -12.53 -17.43
C VAL A 476 -13.12 -12.63 -16.42
N ALA A 477 -14.34 -12.36 -16.91
CA ALA A 477 -15.55 -12.64 -16.15
C ALA A 477 -15.72 -14.17 -15.97
N PRO A 478 -16.27 -14.64 -14.84
CA PRO A 478 -16.64 -16.04 -14.70
C PRO A 478 -17.76 -16.44 -15.69
N PRO A 479 -17.91 -17.74 -16.00
CA PRO A 479 -19.00 -18.24 -16.83
C PRO A 479 -20.37 -17.77 -16.34
N GLY A 480 -21.24 -17.34 -17.26
CA GLY A 480 -22.58 -16.82 -16.94
C GLY A 480 -22.60 -15.39 -16.41
N LYS A 481 -21.44 -14.73 -16.31
CA LYS A 481 -21.32 -13.33 -15.88
C LYS A 481 -20.57 -12.49 -16.92
N VAL A 482 -20.62 -11.18 -16.72
CA VAL A 482 -19.86 -10.17 -17.44
C VAL A 482 -19.32 -9.13 -16.46
N LEU A 483 -18.32 -8.37 -16.90
CA LEU A 483 -17.83 -7.19 -16.20
C LEU A 483 -18.52 -5.94 -16.76
N VAL A 484 -18.94 -5.04 -15.90
CA VAL A 484 -19.45 -3.72 -16.29
C VAL A 484 -18.53 -2.68 -15.66
N GLY A 485 -17.75 -1.99 -16.48
CA GLY A 485 -16.87 -0.90 -16.06
C GLY A 485 -17.59 0.43 -16.14
N ALA A 486 -17.49 1.24 -15.09
CA ALA A 486 -18.04 2.58 -15.04
C ALA A 486 -16.95 3.57 -14.60
N ASP A 487 -16.54 4.46 -15.50
CA ASP A 487 -15.44 5.42 -15.30
C ASP A 487 -15.97 6.85 -15.19
N PHE A 488 -15.41 7.66 -14.29
CA PHE A 488 -15.80 9.07 -14.16
C PHE A 488 -15.25 9.91 -15.31
N LYS A 489 -16.14 10.64 -15.98
CA LYS A 489 -15.74 11.61 -17.01
C LYS A 489 -15.05 12.82 -16.40
N ALA A 490 -13.74 12.90 -16.60
CA ALA A 490 -12.93 14.08 -16.30
C ALA A 490 -13.04 14.51 -14.81
N GLN A 491 -12.98 13.54 -13.91
CA GLN A 491 -13.22 13.69 -12.47
C GLN A 491 -12.48 14.89 -11.85
N GLU A 492 -11.16 14.97 -12.07
CA GLU A 492 -10.32 16.01 -11.44
C GLU A 492 -10.67 17.44 -11.91
N ILE A 493 -11.01 17.64 -13.19
CA ILE A 493 -11.34 18.98 -13.70
C ILE A 493 -12.76 19.42 -13.31
N ARG A 494 -13.69 18.47 -13.10
CA ARG A 494 -15.00 18.77 -12.47
C ARG A 494 -14.81 19.22 -11.03
N CYS A 495 -13.98 18.51 -10.27
CA CYS A 495 -13.58 18.89 -8.92
C CYS A 495 -12.94 20.29 -8.90
N VAL A 496 -12.06 20.62 -9.84
CA VAL A 496 -11.46 21.96 -9.95
C VAL A 496 -12.50 23.02 -10.28
N ALA A 497 -13.42 22.75 -11.21
CA ALA A 497 -14.49 23.69 -11.56
C ALA A 497 -15.35 24.03 -10.34
N TYR A 498 -15.70 23.02 -9.54
CA TYR A 498 -16.45 23.18 -8.31
C TYR A 498 -15.66 23.90 -7.22
N LEU A 499 -14.44 23.47 -6.89
CA LEU A 499 -13.65 24.05 -5.80
C LEU A 499 -13.18 25.48 -6.08
N SER A 500 -12.96 25.83 -7.35
CA SER A 500 -12.55 27.18 -7.78
C SER A 500 -13.73 28.08 -8.16
N GLU A 501 -14.93 27.51 -8.30
CA GLU A 501 -16.15 28.18 -8.77
C GLU A 501 -15.99 28.92 -10.11
N GLU A 502 -15.07 28.46 -10.96
CA GLU A 502 -14.69 29.11 -12.22
C GLU A 502 -15.79 28.98 -13.27
N PRO A 503 -16.47 30.10 -13.66
CA PRO A 503 -17.62 30.04 -14.56
C PRO A 503 -17.30 29.42 -15.92
N VAL A 504 -16.09 29.66 -16.45
CA VAL A 504 -15.69 29.10 -17.76
C VAL A 504 -15.69 27.56 -17.73
N LEU A 505 -15.20 26.95 -16.64
CA LEU A 505 -15.19 25.51 -16.50
C LEU A 505 -16.58 24.95 -16.17
N ILE A 506 -17.33 25.63 -15.31
CA ILE A 506 -18.70 25.24 -14.94
C ILE A 506 -19.59 25.23 -16.18
N ASN A 507 -19.60 26.32 -16.96
CA ASN A 507 -20.43 26.44 -18.16
C ASN A 507 -20.06 25.40 -19.21
N ALA A 508 -18.77 25.07 -19.38
CA ALA A 508 -18.37 23.99 -20.28
C ALA A 508 -19.06 22.67 -19.93
N PHE A 509 -19.18 22.33 -18.65
CA PHE A 509 -19.88 21.11 -18.24
C PHE A 509 -21.40 21.19 -18.34
N LEU A 510 -22.00 22.37 -18.10
CA LEU A 510 -23.45 22.59 -18.28
C LEU A 510 -23.86 22.52 -19.74
N GLU A 511 -22.98 22.93 -20.66
CA GLU A 511 -23.17 22.87 -22.12
C GLU A 511 -22.70 21.53 -22.72
N GLU A 512 -22.36 20.53 -21.90
CA GLU A 512 -21.85 19.22 -22.34
C GLU A 512 -20.59 19.29 -23.23
N ARG A 513 -19.78 20.33 -23.08
CA ARG A 513 -18.50 20.51 -23.79
C ARG A 513 -17.34 19.95 -22.97
N ASP A 514 -16.39 19.34 -23.65
CA ASP A 514 -15.15 18.87 -23.05
C ASP A 514 -14.20 20.08 -22.82
N PRO A 515 -13.84 20.40 -21.56
CA PRO A 515 -13.02 21.57 -21.29
C PRO A 515 -11.61 21.46 -21.89
N TYR A 516 -11.06 20.25 -22.03
CA TYR A 516 -9.75 20.06 -22.63
C TYR A 516 -9.76 20.34 -24.12
N ALA A 517 -10.80 19.90 -24.84
CA ALA A 517 -10.99 20.22 -26.24
C ALA A 517 -11.29 21.71 -26.44
N MET A 518 -12.07 22.34 -25.56
CA MET A 518 -12.28 23.80 -25.58
C MET A 518 -10.97 24.57 -25.43
N MET A 519 -10.12 24.19 -24.46
CA MET A 519 -8.80 24.79 -24.29
C MET A 519 -7.86 24.50 -25.48
N ALA A 520 -7.91 23.29 -26.04
CA ALA A 520 -7.15 22.93 -27.23
C ALA A 520 -7.55 23.77 -28.44
N SER A 521 -8.85 23.94 -28.67
CA SER A 521 -9.40 24.77 -29.75
C SER A 521 -8.89 26.21 -29.64
N ASN A 522 -8.94 26.78 -28.43
CA ASN A 522 -8.45 28.12 -28.16
C ASN A 522 -6.93 28.26 -28.33
N PHE A 523 -6.14 27.23 -28.00
CA PHE A 523 -4.68 27.23 -28.14
C PHE A 523 -4.24 27.05 -29.59
N TYR A 524 -4.71 26.01 -30.26
CA TYR A 524 -4.34 25.67 -31.63
C TYR A 524 -5.05 26.54 -32.68
N LYS A 525 -6.03 27.36 -32.26
CA LYS A 525 -6.87 28.20 -33.14
C LYS A 525 -7.58 27.37 -34.21
N ARG A 526 -8.14 26.23 -33.81
CA ARG A 526 -8.88 25.28 -34.67
C ARG A 526 -10.29 25.05 -34.12
N PRO A 527 -11.29 24.71 -34.96
CA PRO A 527 -12.64 24.39 -34.51
C PRO A 527 -12.67 23.30 -33.43
N TYR A 528 -13.63 23.38 -32.49
CA TYR A 528 -13.78 22.44 -31.38
C TYR A 528 -13.92 21.00 -31.89
N GLU A 529 -14.70 20.81 -32.94
CA GLU A 529 -15.03 19.53 -33.55
C GLU A 529 -13.78 18.83 -34.09
N GLU A 530 -12.83 19.61 -34.64
CA GLU A 530 -11.56 19.07 -35.16
C GLU A 530 -10.57 18.66 -34.08
N VAL A 531 -10.70 19.21 -32.87
CA VAL A 531 -9.79 18.93 -31.76
C VAL A 531 -10.42 18.06 -30.69
N TYR A 532 -11.71 17.75 -30.77
CA TYR A 532 -12.39 16.97 -29.73
C TYR A 532 -12.24 15.46 -29.93
N LYS A 533 -12.80 14.92 -31.03
CA LYS A 533 -12.84 13.48 -31.32
C LYS A 533 -12.46 13.21 -32.77
N ASN A 534 -11.81 12.07 -33.00
CA ASN A 534 -11.59 11.51 -34.33
C ASN A 534 -12.88 10.86 -34.85
N ALA A 535 -12.92 10.50 -36.13
CA ALA A 535 -14.08 9.86 -36.77
C ALA A 535 -14.46 8.50 -36.13
N ASP A 536 -13.52 7.83 -35.47
CA ASP A 536 -13.72 6.58 -34.74
C ASP A 536 -14.19 6.78 -33.28
N GLY A 537 -14.43 8.03 -32.85
CA GLY A 537 -14.84 8.36 -31.47
C GLY A 537 -13.69 8.44 -30.46
N SER A 538 -12.45 8.19 -30.87
CA SER A 538 -11.26 8.33 -30.01
C SER A 538 -10.88 9.80 -29.81
N ASP A 539 -10.23 10.11 -28.68
CA ASP A 539 -9.73 11.47 -28.42
C ASP A 539 -8.60 11.85 -29.40
N THR A 540 -8.63 13.09 -29.90
CA THR A 540 -7.55 13.64 -30.75
C THR A 540 -6.22 13.76 -29.99
N LYS A 541 -5.12 13.91 -30.73
CA LYS A 541 -3.79 14.13 -30.15
C LYS A 541 -3.75 15.46 -29.38
N GLU A 542 -4.36 16.49 -29.94
CA GLU A 542 -4.45 17.85 -29.41
C GLU A 542 -5.18 17.87 -28.07
N ARG A 543 -6.35 17.22 -27.97
CA ARG A 543 -7.08 17.11 -26.69
C ARG A 543 -6.27 16.36 -25.64
N LYS A 544 -5.66 15.22 -26.01
CA LYS A 544 -4.81 14.42 -25.09
C LYS A 544 -3.63 15.24 -24.58
N GLN A 545 -2.96 15.98 -25.47
CA GLN A 545 -1.85 16.87 -25.11
C GLN A 545 -2.32 18.00 -24.19
N MET A 546 -3.46 18.62 -24.49
CA MET A 546 -4.02 19.69 -23.66
C MET A 546 -4.41 19.22 -22.26
N LYS A 547 -4.99 18.01 -22.12
CA LYS A 547 -5.25 17.40 -20.81
C LYS A 547 -3.98 17.28 -19.96
N VAL A 548 -2.89 16.79 -20.56
CA VAL A 548 -1.60 16.64 -19.87
C VAL A 548 -1.03 18.00 -19.46
N VAL A 549 -1.05 18.97 -20.38
CA VAL A 549 -0.57 20.33 -20.15
C VAL A 549 -1.36 21.00 -19.03
N TRP A 550 -2.69 20.92 -19.08
CA TRP A 550 -3.56 21.54 -18.08
C TRP A 550 -3.32 20.98 -16.68
N LEU A 551 -3.29 19.64 -16.53
CA LEU A 551 -3.02 18.99 -15.26
C LEU A 551 -1.65 19.40 -14.71
N ALA A 552 -0.64 19.43 -15.57
CA ALA A 552 0.69 19.83 -15.18
C ALA A 552 0.78 21.31 -14.76
N THR A 553 0.14 22.20 -15.50
CA THR A 553 0.07 23.64 -15.19
C THR A 553 -0.68 23.89 -13.88
N LEU A 554 -1.80 23.20 -13.65
CA LEU A 554 -2.56 23.26 -12.40
C LEU A 554 -1.70 22.89 -11.18
N TYR A 555 -0.78 21.92 -11.35
CA TYR A 555 0.12 21.45 -10.30
C TYR A 555 1.45 22.21 -10.24
N GLY A 556 1.53 23.38 -10.88
CA GLY A 556 2.67 24.31 -10.76
C GLY A 556 3.91 23.86 -11.51
N MET A 557 3.73 23.29 -12.70
CA MET A 557 4.82 22.99 -13.64
C MET A 557 5.67 24.22 -13.96
N SER A 558 6.97 24.01 -14.19
CA SER A 558 7.89 25.08 -14.60
C SER A 558 7.61 25.55 -16.03
N LYS A 559 7.87 26.83 -16.31
CA LYS A 559 7.76 27.41 -17.66
C LYS A 559 8.57 26.65 -18.74
N TYR A 560 9.71 26.08 -18.36
CA TYR A 560 10.56 25.31 -19.27
C TYR A 560 9.92 23.98 -19.65
N SER A 561 9.39 23.26 -18.65
CA SER A 561 8.68 21.99 -18.88
C SER A 561 7.38 22.21 -19.65
N LEU A 562 6.70 23.33 -19.43
CA LEU A 562 5.50 23.69 -20.19
C LEU A 562 5.83 23.94 -21.67
N ALA A 563 6.89 24.69 -21.96
CA ALA A 563 7.37 24.94 -23.32
C ALA A 563 7.73 23.64 -24.06
N GLU A 564 8.45 22.74 -23.38
CA GLU A 564 8.78 21.42 -23.90
C GLU A 564 7.52 20.59 -24.21
N MET A 565 6.53 20.55 -23.31
CA MET A 565 5.29 19.80 -23.52
C MET A 565 4.42 20.36 -24.64
N LEU A 566 4.44 21.68 -24.85
CA LEU A 566 3.70 22.34 -25.93
C LEU A 566 4.46 22.33 -27.27
N GLY A 567 5.77 22.06 -27.27
CA GLY A 567 6.60 22.12 -28.47
C GLY A 567 6.83 23.55 -28.97
N VAL A 568 6.86 24.53 -28.06
CA VAL A 568 7.01 25.96 -28.37
C VAL A 568 8.18 26.56 -27.58
N ASP A 569 8.59 27.77 -27.91
CA ASP A 569 9.60 28.48 -27.12
C ASP A 569 9.07 28.93 -25.74
N VAL A 570 9.99 29.24 -24.81
CA VAL A 570 9.63 29.60 -23.43
C VAL A 570 8.77 30.87 -23.36
N LYS A 571 8.95 31.83 -24.27
CA LYS A 571 8.13 33.06 -24.29
C LYS A 571 6.70 32.74 -24.70
N ALA A 572 6.51 31.92 -25.74
CA ALA A 572 5.19 31.46 -26.17
C ALA A 572 4.47 30.66 -25.09
N ALA A 573 5.18 29.78 -24.38
CA ALA A 573 4.61 29.00 -23.27
C ALA A 573 4.17 29.88 -22.09
N VAL A 574 4.98 30.88 -21.73
CA VAL A 574 4.62 31.86 -20.69
C VAL A 574 3.42 32.70 -21.10
N GLN A 575 3.37 33.13 -22.37
CA GLN A 575 2.24 33.88 -22.89
C GLN A 575 0.95 33.05 -22.89
N PHE A 576 1.00 31.80 -23.33
CA PHE A 576 -0.13 30.88 -23.24
C PHE A 576 -0.60 30.66 -21.80
N GLN A 577 0.33 30.40 -20.86
CA GLN A 577 -0.01 30.23 -19.45
C GLN A 577 -0.71 31.47 -18.89
N LYS A 578 -0.22 32.66 -19.27
CA LYS A 578 -0.81 33.94 -18.89
C LYS A 578 -2.23 34.08 -19.44
N GLU A 579 -2.42 33.91 -20.75
CA GLU A 579 -3.73 33.99 -21.40
C GLU A 579 -4.74 33.00 -20.81
N LEU A 580 -4.29 31.77 -20.52
CA LEU A 580 -5.11 30.74 -19.90
C LEU A 580 -5.63 31.19 -18.52
N PHE A 581 -4.75 31.69 -17.66
CA PHE A 581 -5.15 32.15 -16.32
C PHE A 581 -5.89 33.49 -16.33
N GLU A 582 -5.64 34.36 -17.31
CA GLU A 582 -6.43 35.58 -17.52
C GLU A 582 -7.87 35.25 -17.96
N SER A 583 -8.05 34.18 -18.74
CA SER A 583 -9.37 33.68 -19.12
C SER A 583 -10.13 32.96 -18.00
N MET A 584 -9.43 32.57 -16.91
CA MET A 584 -9.99 31.83 -15.77
C MET A 584 -9.56 32.49 -14.44
N PRO A 585 -10.04 33.72 -14.15
CA PRO A 585 -9.54 34.52 -13.05
C PRO A 585 -9.84 33.93 -11.67
N LYS A 586 -10.98 33.25 -11.49
CA LYS A 586 -11.29 32.62 -10.20
C LYS A 586 -10.42 31.39 -9.96
N LEU A 587 -10.15 30.60 -11.00
CA LEU A 587 -9.19 29.50 -10.90
C LEU A 587 -7.80 29.99 -10.48
N ASN A 588 -7.30 31.05 -11.11
CA ASN A 588 -6.00 31.62 -10.76
C ASN A 588 -5.96 32.13 -9.31
N ALA A 589 -7.00 32.87 -8.89
CA ALA A 589 -7.13 33.35 -7.51
C ALA A 589 -7.19 32.19 -6.50
N TRP A 590 -7.88 31.09 -6.85
CA TRP A 590 -7.97 29.89 -6.02
C TRP A 590 -6.62 29.17 -5.88
N ILE A 591 -5.85 29.02 -6.97
CA ILE A 591 -4.50 28.41 -6.93
C ILE A 591 -3.56 29.24 -6.05
N GLU A 592 -3.54 30.56 -6.21
CA GLU A 592 -2.72 31.45 -5.39
C GLU A 592 -3.19 31.47 -3.92
N GLY A 593 -4.49 31.42 -3.69
CA GLY A 593 -5.09 31.26 -2.37
C GLY A 593 -4.62 29.98 -1.67
N ASN A 594 -4.59 28.85 -2.38
CA ASN A 594 -4.08 27.58 -1.86
C ASN A 594 -2.61 27.67 -1.43
N LYS A 595 -1.75 28.28 -2.25
CA LYS A 595 -0.33 28.46 -1.91
C LYS A 595 -0.18 29.30 -0.65
N LYS A 596 -0.86 30.45 -0.56
CA LYS A 596 -0.84 31.32 0.62
C LYS A 596 -1.37 30.61 1.87
N PHE A 597 -2.41 29.79 1.73
CA PHE A 597 -2.96 29.00 2.81
C PHE A 597 -1.94 27.98 3.34
N VAL A 598 -1.25 27.26 2.45
CA VAL A 598 -0.15 26.35 2.82
C VAL A 598 1.00 27.09 3.51
N GLU A 599 1.40 28.25 3.03
CA GLU A 599 2.47 29.04 3.68
C GLU A 599 2.10 29.48 5.09
N LYS A 600 0.84 29.86 5.30
CA LYS A 600 0.35 30.33 6.60
C LYS A 600 0.12 29.19 7.58
N TYR A 601 -0.58 28.16 7.16
CA TYR A 601 -1.10 27.12 8.05
C TYR A 601 -0.33 25.81 7.98
N GLY A 602 0.38 25.55 6.87
CA GLY A 602 1.13 24.30 6.67
C GLY A 602 0.23 23.10 6.40
N PHE A 603 -0.97 23.30 5.87
CA PHE A 603 -1.87 22.22 5.42
C PHE A 603 -2.90 22.76 4.41
N VAL A 604 -3.69 21.88 3.80
CA VAL A 604 -4.91 22.21 3.04
C VAL A 604 -6.05 21.25 3.40
N TRP A 605 -7.28 21.66 3.11
CA TRP A 605 -8.49 20.85 3.22
C TRP A 605 -8.92 20.29 1.87
N THR A 606 -9.37 19.04 1.86
CA THR A 606 -10.19 18.51 0.76
C THR A 606 -11.61 19.08 0.83
N ASP A 607 -12.46 18.69 -0.12
CA ASP A 607 -13.86 19.07 -0.13
C ASP A 607 -14.55 18.77 1.22
N LYS A 608 -15.48 19.66 1.59
CA LYS A 608 -16.24 19.66 2.86
C LYS A 608 -15.37 19.58 4.12
N GLU A 609 -14.08 19.90 4.01
CA GLU A 609 -13.09 19.71 5.08
C GLU A 609 -13.03 18.28 5.64
N ALA A 610 -13.49 17.29 4.84
CA ALA A 610 -13.57 15.90 5.24
C ALA A 610 -12.20 15.27 5.51
N ARG A 611 -11.14 15.81 4.92
CA ARG A 611 -9.75 15.38 5.13
C ARG A 611 -8.78 16.55 5.09
N LYS A 612 -7.73 16.43 5.90
CA LYS A 612 -6.61 17.38 5.98
C LYS A 612 -5.36 16.79 5.33
N ARG A 613 -4.70 17.57 4.46
CA ARG A 613 -3.34 17.29 3.97
C ARG A 613 -2.35 18.26 4.61
N ARG A 614 -1.53 17.78 5.54
CA ARG A 614 -0.46 18.47 6.29
C ARG A 614 0.81 18.58 5.46
N LEU A 615 1.26 19.81 5.25
CA LEU A 615 2.41 20.22 4.43
C LEU A 615 3.32 21.16 5.25
N PRO A 616 3.97 20.66 6.32
CA PRO A 616 4.76 21.51 7.23
C PRO A 616 5.91 22.24 6.53
N ASP A 617 6.50 21.63 5.50
CA ASP A 617 7.53 22.25 4.64
C ASP A 617 7.06 23.56 3.98
N GLY A 618 5.74 23.76 3.82
CA GLY A 618 5.17 25.00 3.32
C GLY A 618 5.46 26.22 4.20
N LYS A 619 5.64 26.00 5.51
CA LYS A 619 5.89 27.07 6.50
C LYS A 619 7.37 27.45 6.62
N LEU A 620 8.26 26.80 5.87
CA LEU A 620 9.69 27.10 5.90
C LEU A 620 9.93 28.56 5.48
N LYS A 621 10.77 29.26 6.24
CA LYS A 621 11.24 30.61 5.87
C LYS A 621 12.48 30.45 5.00
N LEU A 622 12.48 31.06 3.82
CA LEU A 622 13.58 30.99 2.87
C LEU A 622 14.48 32.21 3.01
N LYS A 623 15.80 32.01 2.94
CA LYS A 623 16.79 33.11 2.90
C LYS A 623 17.13 33.58 1.47
N GLY A 624 16.55 32.97 0.45
CA GLY A 624 16.78 33.27 -0.96
C GLY A 624 16.63 32.02 -1.84
N TRP A 625 16.96 32.14 -3.12
CA TRP A 625 16.88 31.04 -4.09
C TRP A 625 17.91 29.93 -3.88
N SER A 626 19.04 30.24 -3.24
CA SER A 626 20.11 29.28 -2.91
C SER A 626 19.85 28.49 -1.62
N ASP A 627 18.74 28.76 -0.92
CA ASP A 627 18.40 28.06 0.33
C ASP A 627 18.15 26.56 0.04
N PRO A 628 18.79 25.62 0.76
CA PRO A 628 18.56 24.19 0.55
C PRO A 628 17.10 23.77 0.78
N ASN A 629 16.31 24.56 1.53
CA ASN A 629 14.89 24.32 1.76
C ASN A 629 13.98 24.85 0.63
N PHE A 630 14.54 25.58 -0.34
CA PHE A 630 13.79 26.13 -1.47
C PHE A 630 13.02 25.04 -2.22
N SER A 631 13.66 23.92 -2.50
CA SER A 631 13.04 22.78 -3.20
C SER A 631 11.91 22.14 -2.37
N LYS A 632 12.13 21.96 -1.06
CA LYS A 632 11.14 21.38 -0.13
C LYS A 632 9.89 22.26 -0.02
N LYS A 633 10.06 23.56 0.22
CA LYS A 633 8.94 24.50 0.29
C LYS A 633 8.15 24.54 -1.02
N ASN A 634 8.82 24.71 -2.15
CA ASN A 634 8.12 24.77 -3.45
C ASN A 634 7.39 23.46 -3.78
N ARG A 635 7.94 22.30 -3.37
CA ARG A 635 7.24 21.02 -3.49
C ARG A 635 5.96 21.01 -2.65
N ALA A 636 6.01 21.48 -1.40
CA ALA A 636 4.84 21.58 -0.54
C ALA A 636 3.76 22.51 -1.12
N LEU A 637 4.14 23.67 -1.69
CA LEU A 637 3.20 24.60 -2.33
C LEU A 637 2.50 23.97 -3.53
N ARG A 638 3.23 23.22 -4.38
CA ARG A 638 2.64 22.48 -5.50
C ARG A 638 1.70 21.36 -5.03
N GLN A 639 2.10 20.64 -3.99
CA GLN A 639 1.30 19.57 -3.40
C GLN A 639 0.00 20.09 -2.77
N GLY A 640 -0.05 21.34 -2.31
CA GLY A 640 -1.26 21.97 -1.76
C GLY A 640 -2.45 21.88 -2.72
N THR A 641 -2.34 22.47 -3.90
CA THR A 641 -3.43 22.44 -4.90
C THR A 641 -3.73 21.01 -5.35
N ASN A 642 -2.70 20.21 -5.63
CA ASN A 642 -2.88 18.82 -6.07
C ASN A 642 -3.64 17.97 -5.03
N ALA A 643 -3.34 18.12 -3.74
CA ALA A 643 -4.00 17.37 -2.69
C ALA A 643 -5.48 17.74 -2.53
N ARG A 644 -5.85 19.01 -2.71
CA ARG A 644 -7.27 19.41 -2.71
C ARG A 644 -8.03 18.72 -3.84
N VAL A 645 -7.46 18.66 -5.04
CA VAL A 645 -8.13 18.06 -6.20
C VAL A 645 -8.19 16.53 -6.09
N GLN A 646 -7.03 15.88 -5.90
CA GLN A 646 -6.95 14.41 -5.87
C GLN A 646 -7.63 13.83 -4.64
N GLY A 647 -7.52 14.48 -3.48
CA GLY A 647 -8.16 14.00 -2.25
C GLY A 647 -9.67 14.13 -2.30
N SER A 648 -10.21 15.23 -2.84
CA SER A 648 -11.65 15.38 -3.03
C SER A 648 -12.20 14.39 -4.06
N SER A 649 -11.45 14.16 -5.15
CA SER A 649 -11.82 13.16 -6.16
C SER A 649 -11.81 11.74 -5.54
N SER A 650 -10.86 11.45 -4.66
CA SER A 650 -10.82 10.19 -3.92
C SER A 650 -12.01 10.01 -2.97
N ILE A 651 -12.49 11.09 -2.34
CA ILE A 651 -13.70 11.06 -1.51
C ILE A 651 -14.92 10.68 -2.37
N GLN A 652 -15.06 11.30 -3.56
CA GLN A 652 -16.12 10.92 -4.50
C GLN A 652 -16.06 9.42 -4.85
N THR A 653 -14.88 8.89 -5.19
CA THR A 653 -14.73 7.46 -5.51
C THR A 653 -15.12 6.59 -4.32
N LYS A 654 -14.63 6.88 -3.11
CA LYS A 654 -14.93 6.08 -1.90
C LYS A 654 -16.41 6.07 -1.54
N VAL A 655 -17.07 7.23 -1.59
CA VAL A 655 -18.52 7.32 -1.35
C VAL A 655 -19.30 6.55 -2.41
N THR A 656 -18.86 6.63 -3.67
CA THR A 656 -19.48 5.88 -4.78
C THR A 656 -19.28 4.37 -4.61
N MET A 657 -18.11 3.92 -4.14
CA MET A 657 -17.85 2.51 -3.83
C MET A 657 -18.80 1.97 -2.76
N LEU A 658 -19.09 2.73 -1.71
CA LEU A 658 -20.05 2.32 -0.67
C LEU A 658 -21.45 2.08 -1.24
N ARG A 659 -21.91 2.99 -2.10
CA ARG A 659 -23.22 2.86 -2.77
C ARG A 659 -23.24 1.70 -3.77
N ALA A 660 -22.17 1.55 -4.55
CA ALA A 660 -21.99 0.46 -5.49
C ALA A 660 -21.99 -0.91 -4.79
N HIS A 661 -21.24 -1.03 -3.70
CA HIS A 661 -21.15 -2.25 -2.91
C HIS A 661 -22.48 -2.61 -2.25
N GLU A 662 -23.16 -1.64 -1.64
CA GLU A 662 -24.50 -1.85 -1.07
C GLU A 662 -25.51 -2.30 -2.12
N TYR A 663 -25.48 -1.70 -3.31
CA TYR A 663 -26.32 -2.12 -4.43
C TYR A 663 -26.02 -3.57 -4.85
N CYS A 664 -24.74 -3.96 -4.91
CA CYS A 664 -24.34 -5.33 -5.23
C CYS A 664 -24.79 -6.33 -4.16
N LYS A 665 -24.65 -6.01 -2.86
CA LYS A 665 -25.06 -6.90 -1.76
C LYS A 665 -26.54 -7.26 -1.80
N ASN A 666 -27.37 -6.35 -2.29
CA ASN A 666 -28.81 -6.54 -2.40
C ASN A 666 -29.24 -7.26 -3.69
N LYS A 667 -28.29 -7.71 -4.53
CA LYS A 667 -28.57 -8.43 -5.77
C LYS A 667 -27.78 -9.73 -5.89
N GLN A 668 -28.49 -10.83 -6.13
CA GLN A 668 -27.86 -12.14 -6.28
C GLN A 668 -26.92 -12.17 -7.49
N GLY A 669 -25.70 -12.65 -7.28
CA GLY A 669 -24.71 -12.81 -8.34
C GLY A 669 -23.98 -11.51 -8.73
N TRP A 670 -24.27 -10.39 -8.08
CA TRP A 670 -23.56 -9.13 -8.25
C TRP A 670 -22.43 -8.98 -7.25
N SER A 671 -21.32 -8.40 -7.70
CA SER A 671 -20.25 -7.98 -6.81
C SER A 671 -19.51 -6.78 -7.37
N LEU A 672 -18.99 -5.94 -6.47
CA LEU A 672 -17.96 -4.98 -6.85
C LEU A 672 -16.66 -5.77 -7.06
N TRP A 673 -16.13 -5.74 -8.27
CA TRP A 673 -15.03 -6.60 -8.73
C TRP A 673 -13.68 -5.91 -8.60
N ALA A 674 -13.59 -4.63 -8.98
CA ALA A 674 -12.37 -3.83 -8.81
C ALA A 674 -12.69 -2.34 -8.71
N THR A 675 -11.73 -1.59 -8.17
CA THR A 675 -11.61 -0.15 -8.38
C THR A 675 -10.23 0.16 -8.96
N VAL A 676 -10.20 0.89 -10.07
CA VAL A 676 -8.95 1.24 -10.77
C VAL A 676 -8.99 2.73 -11.08
N HIS A 677 -8.20 3.50 -10.33
CA HIS A 677 -8.23 4.97 -10.38
C HIS A 677 -9.63 5.51 -10.05
N ASP A 678 -10.35 6.01 -11.04
CA ASP A 678 -11.71 6.56 -10.96
C ASP A 678 -12.77 5.64 -11.59
N GLU A 679 -12.36 4.44 -12.02
CA GLU A 679 -13.22 3.38 -12.54
C GLU A 679 -13.70 2.44 -11.42
N LEU A 680 -14.99 2.12 -11.42
CA LEU A 680 -15.59 1.01 -10.68
C LEU A 680 -15.96 -0.10 -11.66
N ILE A 681 -15.56 -1.33 -11.36
CA ILE A 681 -15.87 -2.49 -12.19
C ILE A 681 -16.76 -3.43 -11.38
N PHE A 682 -17.90 -3.78 -11.96
CA PHE A 682 -18.89 -4.68 -11.39
C PHE A 682 -18.78 -6.04 -12.08
N GLU A 683 -18.88 -7.14 -11.33
CA GLU A 683 -19.11 -8.46 -11.88
C GLU A 683 -20.60 -8.80 -11.72
N VAL A 684 -21.30 -8.99 -12.83
CA VAL A 684 -22.77 -9.08 -12.86
C VAL A 684 -23.22 -10.27 -13.71
N PRO A 685 -24.42 -10.83 -13.50
CA PRO A 685 -24.99 -11.84 -14.40
C PRO A 685 -25.05 -11.36 -15.85
N ASP A 686 -24.78 -12.24 -16.81
CA ASP A 686 -24.83 -11.91 -18.26
C ASP A 686 -26.24 -11.42 -18.69
N GLY A 687 -27.29 -11.82 -17.95
CA GLY A 687 -28.67 -11.39 -18.16
C GLY A 687 -29.07 -10.07 -17.47
N PHE A 688 -28.11 -9.24 -17.04
CA PHE A 688 -28.44 -7.92 -16.48
C PHE A 688 -29.15 -7.04 -17.52
N THR A 689 -30.02 -6.14 -17.06
CA THR A 689 -30.93 -5.36 -17.91
C THR A 689 -30.42 -3.95 -18.21
N PRO A 690 -30.98 -3.25 -19.22
CA PRO A 690 -30.69 -1.84 -19.44
C PRO A 690 -30.99 -0.94 -18.24
N ASP A 691 -32.05 -1.24 -17.48
CA ASP A 691 -32.40 -0.50 -16.25
C ASP A 691 -31.31 -0.67 -15.18
N GLU A 692 -30.73 -1.86 -15.06
CA GLU A 692 -29.63 -2.10 -14.14
C GLU A 692 -28.32 -1.41 -14.56
N ALA A 693 -28.09 -1.28 -15.87
CA ALA A 693 -27.01 -0.43 -16.39
C ALA A 693 -27.24 1.04 -16.05
N GLN A 694 -28.50 1.49 -16.10
CA GLN A 694 -28.90 2.83 -15.70
C GLN A 694 -28.77 3.04 -14.19
N ASP A 695 -29.00 2.02 -13.36
CA ASP A 695 -28.75 2.07 -11.92
C ASP A 695 -27.25 2.26 -11.62
N ILE A 696 -26.36 1.54 -12.31
CA ILE A 696 -24.90 1.76 -12.21
C ILE A 696 -24.56 3.21 -12.60
N ARG A 697 -25.14 3.72 -13.69
CA ARG A 697 -24.98 5.13 -14.09
C ARG A 697 -25.44 6.08 -12.98
N ASN A 698 -26.61 5.83 -12.40
CA ASN A 698 -27.17 6.67 -11.34
C ASN A 698 -26.30 6.64 -10.08
N ILE A 699 -25.72 5.49 -9.73
CA ILE A 699 -24.75 5.37 -8.63
C ILE A 699 -23.56 6.28 -8.89
N MET A 700 -22.91 6.20 -10.06
CA MET A 700 -21.78 7.05 -10.40
C MET A 700 -22.15 8.54 -10.35
N LEU A 701 -23.29 8.92 -10.93
CA LEU A 701 -23.68 10.32 -11.04
C LEU A 701 -24.12 10.95 -9.72
N ASN A 702 -24.77 10.18 -8.84
CA ASN A 702 -25.51 10.73 -7.70
C ASN A 702 -24.92 10.39 -6.33
N SER A 703 -23.99 9.44 -6.22
CA SER A 703 -23.41 9.07 -4.92
C SER A 703 -22.67 10.23 -4.25
N TYR A 704 -21.94 11.01 -5.04
CA TYR A 704 -21.26 12.22 -4.59
C TYR A 704 -21.32 13.31 -5.66
N ARG A 705 -22.08 14.37 -5.39
CA ARG A 705 -22.26 15.50 -6.31
C ARG A 705 -21.32 16.66 -5.99
N TRP A 706 -20.85 17.34 -7.02
CA TRP A 706 -20.04 18.56 -6.93
C TRP A 706 -20.94 19.80 -6.74
N GLY A 707 -21.64 19.83 -5.59
CA GLY A 707 -22.78 20.73 -5.38
C GLY A 707 -23.87 20.53 -6.44
N ASP A 708 -24.72 21.55 -6.61
CA ASP A 708 -25.72 21.60 -7.69
C ASP A 708 -25.22 22.36 -8.93
N VAL A 709 -23.89 22.59 -9.01
CA VAL A 709 -23.27 23.47 -10.00
C VAL A 709 -22.52 22.74 -11.10
N VAL A 710 -21.88 21.62 -10.79
CA VAL A 710 -21.10 20.84 -11.77
C VAL A 710 -21.69 19.44 -11.85
N PRO A 711 -22.35 19.07 -12.98
CA PRO A 711 -22.88 17.73 -13.12
C PRO A 711 -21.75 16.70 -13.09
N ASN A 712 -22.02 15.48 -12.67
CA ASN A 712 -21.11 14.36 -12.91
C ASN A 712 -21.29 13.81 -14.33
N GLY A 713 -20.32 13.03 -14.80
CA GLY A 713 -20.46 12.25 -16.02
C GLY A 713 -19.79 10.90 -15.86
N THR A 714 -20.28 9.88 -16.58
CA THR A 714 -19.67 8.55 -16.59
C THR A 714 -19.77 7.89 -17.96
N ASP A 715 -18.72 7.16 -18.34
CA ASP A 715 -18.73 6.18 -19.44
C ASP A 715 -18.90 4.79 -18.85
N ILE A 716 -19.78 3.99 -19.46
CA ILE A 716 -20.07 2.62 -19.02
C ILE A 716 -19.84 1.68 -20.19
N GLU A 717 -19.05 0.65 -19.95
CA GLU A 717 -18.69 -0.38 -20.91
C GLU A 717 -18.96 -1.78 -20.34
N VAL A 718 -19.37 -2.68 -21.20
CA VAL A 718 -19.61 -4.10 -20.87
C VAL A 718 -18.48 -4.93 -21.46
N MET A 719 -17.94 -5.84 -20.66
CA MET A 719 -16.69 -6.55 -20.91
C MET A 719 -16.84 -8.02 -20.58
N ARG A 720 -16.38 -8.92 -21.46
CA ARG A 720 -16.11 -10.32 -21.09
C ARG A 720 -14.68 -10.50 -20.59
N ARG A 721 -13.77 -9.74 -21.18
CA ARG A 721 -12.38 -9.58 -20.77
C ARG A 721 -12.16 -8.13 -20.39
N TRP A 722 -11.45 -7.90 -19.29
CA TRP A 722 -11.18 -6.53 -18.87
C TRP A 722 -10.33 -5.80 -19.92
N GLY A 723 -10.70 -4.56 -20.25
CA GLY A 723 -10.02 -3.75 -21.27
C GLY A 723 -10.54 -3.95 -22.69
N GLU A 724 -11.47 -4.89 -22.91
CA GLU A 724 -12.18 -5.11 -24.19
C GLU A 724 -13.66 -4.73 -24.04
N GLY A 725 -13.90 -3.48 -23.66
CA GLY A 725 -15.25 -2.95 -23.41
C GLY A 725 -16.00 -2.59 -24.69
N VAL A 726 -17.31 -2.84 -24.68
CA VAL A 726 -18.24 -2.28 -25.66
C VAL A 726 -19.26 -1.37 -24.97
N PRO A 727 -19.73 -0.29 -25.60
CA PRO A 727 -20.76 0.56 -25.02
C PRO A 727 -22.03 -0.23 -24.68
N VAL A 728 -22.69 0.13 -23.58
CA VAL A 728 -23.95 -0.52 -23.14
C VAL A 728 -24.99 -0.60 -24.26
N SER A 729 -25.13 0.47 -25.06
CA SER A 729 -26.08 0.49 -26.18
C SER A 729 -25.76 -0.50 -27.30
N GLU A 730 -24.48 -0.84 -27.49
CA GLU A 730 -24.04 -1.84 -28.47
C GLU A 730 -24.25 -3.25 -27.92
N TRP A 731 -23.90 -3.46 -26.64
CA TRP A 731 -24.10 -4.74 -25.95
C TRP A 731 -25.53 -5.27 -26.10
N PHE A 732 -26.54 -4.46 -25.75
CA PHE A 732 -27.94 -4.88 -25.81
C PHE A 732 -28.48 -5.01 -27.25
N LYS A 733 -27.94 -4.23 -28.21
CA LYS A 733 -28.26 -4.43 -29.64
C LYS A 733 -27.82 -5.80 -30.13
N THR A 734 -26.62 -6.24 -29.75
CA THR A 734 -26.10 -7.55 -30.17
C THR A 734 -26.86 -8.73 -29.56
N LYS A 735 -27.55 -8.53 -28.43
CA LYS A 735 -28.37 -9.55 -27.77
C LYS A 735 -29.80 -9.68 -28.32
N GLY A 736 -30.22 -8.82 -29.25
CA GLY A 736 -31.59 -8.85 -29.78
C GLY A 736 -32.65 -8.29 -28.83
N GLU A 737 -32.23 -7.62 -27.76
CA GLU A 737 -33.09 -6.98 -26.76
C GLU A 737 -33.20 -5.48 -27.07
N THR A 738 -33.85 -5.17 -28.19
CA THR A 738 -34.47 -3.84 -28.38
C THR A 738 -35.97 -4.00 -28.31
N LYS A 739 -36.56 -3.53 -27.21
CA LYS A 739 -37.84 -2.84 -27.25
C LYS A 739 -37.79 -1.62 -26.34
#